data_AF-A0A7R9C1R7-F1
#
_entry.id   AF-A0A7R9C1R7-F1
#
_cell.length_a   1.000
_cell.length_b   1.000
_cell.length_c   1.000
_cell.angle_alpha   90.00
_cell.angle_beta   90.00
_cell.angle_gamma   90.00
#
_symmetry.space_group_name_H-M   'P 1'
#
loop_
_entity.id
_entity.type
_entity.pdbx_description
1 polymer ?
#
loop_
_entity_poly.entity_id
_entity_poly.type
_entity_poly.pdbx_seq_one_letter_code
_entity_poly.pdbx_strand_id
1 'polypeptide(L)'
;MADEEQTEKEKDVEKRDFDDDEASSSRGPEGDEYQKEKIPYPYVAIGSIFTFTITEALSYRVLSTVVHTYLVTELQLGPGFVTRFLKLRLQFLMILSFVWAYISESWTGRYPILAYTALQIFGIFGAAESSCITPFSAEQFKLPEQEVEKDNYFYWNYSVMNVAMFAMSIVAPMMRNMPCFGREDCYAFALGFAGVTAAIVLVIFIAASPWFHKAPPAGNVTGRALSCLFFGVKNCLTHRRNPEYSHWMDYAQDSGHSKEMVDVIKHLLNVMVLLLPLSVYESIYSLHMTRWLDLQYRMNGYFPLFDYAFKADELQWYNPLLTFAMVPTAIKIIFPWMRRKRILPRYLHKVIFGFVLMIITYLFVDVIAYLVETRNPMPRLSSSQSAVQLLGGIEGQSVDVYLTGPGVPALKKTVPPGGMATWDTLEHGKTYVLSSQPSGVPALASVTADGGSAFTGIVWGSAAAAPSVKMFPEPDAYGVNLTNRPMIRAVALSPDAGKKVELSRKDKEVKVLKLPAGGVGASEYLQKIPVGTYEIKVDGKPAGKEWFDAGGVYLILLSGGDEPARVTTQVKPAEVHLLWMLIPLFILTVSEVLTFPTITIFYINEVPANMMGVSLSLISQSNHPMNFLSAAVTDTFIPYLWQEFLFYTILLTLDTILLGFLSKWYLAKETAAENAAASRDEPKDSEERGSLTRASRLTGFDTSLRSRPSYRKSIAAHEASKQLINVDEGPSSAVPKTA
;
A
#
# COMPACT_ATOMS: atom_id res chain seq x y z
N MET A 1 -54.53 45.08 23.40
CA MET A 1 -55.50 44.20 22.74
C MET A 1 -54.68 43.26 21.88
N ALA A 2 -54.32 42.16 22.51
CA ALA A 2 -53.44 41.05 22.13
C ALA A 2 -54.16 39.83 22.77
N ASP A 3 -54.14 38.60 22.30
CA ASP A 3 -53.27 37.80 21.45
C ASP A 3 -54.11 36.61 20.94
N GLU A 4 -53.46 35.76 20.14
CA GLU A 4 -53.69 34.31 19.97
C GLU A 4 -54.61 33.76 18.85
N GLU A 5 -53.94 33.02 17.97
CA GLU A 5 -54.21 31.64 17.51
C GLU A 5 -54.56 31.38 16.02
N GLN A 6 -53.53 30.88 15.31
CA GLN A 6 -53.51 29.79 14.31
C GLN A 6 -54.49 29.84 13.11
N THR A 7 -53.97 30.05 11.89
CA THR A 7 -53.56 29.00 10.91
C THR A 7 -53.42 29.63 9.52
N GLU A 8 -52.21 29.67 8.97
CA GLU A 8 -51.95 30.10 7.59
C GLU A 8 -51.43 28.88 6.80
N LYS A 9 -52.35 28.24 6.08
CA LYS A 9 -52.09 27.30 4.98
C LYS A 9 -52.66 27.95 3.73
N GLU A 10 -51.81 28.26 2.75
CA GLU A 10 -52.05 28.17 1.30
C GLU A 10 -51.14 29.14 0.54
N LYS A 11 -50.58 28.65 -0.59
CA LYS A 11 -49.77 29.34 -1.62
C LYS A 11 -48.31 29.55 -1.20
N ASP A 12 -47.28 29.12 -1.91
CA ASP A 12 -47.02 28.85 -3.33
C ASP A 12 -46.07 27.63 -3.40
N VAL A 13 -45.98 26.82 -4.45
CA VAL A 13 -45.13 27.09 -5.61
C VAL A 13 -45.46 26.10 -6.73
N GLU A 14 -45.80 26.70 -7.85
CA GLU A 14 -45.93 26.18 -9.21
C GLU A 14 -44.61 25.63 -9.80
N LYS A 15 -44.76 24.65 -10.72
CA LYS A 15 -44.00 24.43 -11.97
C LYS A 15 -42.59 23.79 -11.90
N ARG A 16 -42.54 22.50 -12.29
CA ARG A 16 -42.19 22.08 -13.67
C ARG A 16 -42.22 20.55 -13.81
N ASP A 17 -43.33 20.04 -14.35
CA ASP A 17 -43.42 18.79 -15.10
C ASP A 17 -43.20 19.11 -16.59
N PHE A 18 -42.38 18.34 -17.28
CA PHE A 18 -42.39 18.23 -18.75
C PHE A 18 -41.84 16.85 -19.16
N ASP A 19 -42.62 16.19 -20.00
CA ASP A 19 -42.35 15.01 -20.85
C ASP A 19 -42.55 13.60 -20.26
N ASP A 20 -43.82 13.20 -20.15
CA ASP A 20 -44.30 11.84 -20.43
C ASP A 20 -45.15 11.91 -21.70
N ASP A 21 -44.74 11.23 -22.78
CA ASP A 21 -45.63 10.91 -23.89
C ASP A 21 -45.33 9.51 -24.46
N GLU A 22 -46.44 8.80 -24.68
CA GLU A 22 -46.66 7.59 -25.49
C GLU A 22 -46.29 6.20 -24.94
N ALA A 23 -47.31 5.65 -24.27
CA ALA A 23 -47.62 4.23 -24.20
C ALA A 23 -48.34 3.73 -25.47
N SER A 24 -47.96 2.54 -25.98
CA SER A 24 -48.84 1.43 -26.45
C SER A 24 -47.92 0.31 -26.96
N SER A 25 -48.11 -0.99 -26.76
CA SER A 25 -49.31 -1.83 -26.75
C SER A 25 -48.92 -3.23 -26.27
N SER A 26 -49.70 -3.81 -25.34
CA SER A 26 -50.24 -5.19 -25.35
C SER A 26 -50.54 -5.66 -23.91
N ARG A 27 -51.83 -5.62 -23.55
CA ARG A 27 -52.37 -6.23 -22.32
C ARG A 27 -52.55 -7.74 -22.52
N GLY A 28 -52.08 -8.52 -21.56
CA GLY A 28 -52.47 -9.91 -21.24
C GLY A 28 -52.72 -10.00 -19.74
N PRO A 29 -53.52 -10.97 -19.25
CA PRO A 29 -54.43 -10.79 -18.13
C PRO A 29 -53.73 -10.68 -16.77
N GLU A 30 -54.38 -9.91 -15.90
CA GLU A 30 -54.10 -9.72 -14.48
C GLU A 30 -53.67 -11.02 -13.79
N GLY A 31 -52.42 -11.04 -13.34
CA GLY A 31 -51.93 -11.92 -12.30
C GLY A 31 -51.42 -11.04 -11.18
N ASP A 32 -51.93 -11.25 -9.97
CA ASP A 32 -51.65 -10.48 -8.76
C ASP A 32 -50.18 -10.06 -8.64
N GLU A 33 -49.91 -8.80 -8.96
CA GLU A 33 -48.62 -8.19 -8.73
C GLU A 33 -48.54 -7.90 -7.23
N TYR A 34 -48.00 -8.86 -6.48
CA TYR A 34 -47.56 -8.69 -5.11
C TYR A 34 -46.69 -7.43 -5.05
N GLN A 35 -47.26 -6.29 -4.63
CA GLN A 35 -46.50 -5.09 -4.31
C GLN A 35 -45.55 -5.49 -3.17
N LYS A 36 -44.29 -5.81 -3.50
CA LYS A 36 -43.26 -6.03 -2.50
C LYS A 36 -43.14 -4.75 -1.68
N GLU A 37 -43.57 -4.82 -0.43
CA GLU A 37 -43.43 -3.75 0.55
C GLU A 37 -41.96 -3.31 0.59
N LYS A 38 -41.68 -2.04 0.26
CA LYS A 38 -40.31 -1.54 0.15
C LYS A 38 -39.72 -1.42 1.56
N ILE A 39 -38.88 -2.39 1.92
CA ILE A 39 -38.22 -2.45 3.23
C ILE A 39 -37.41 -1.16 3.45
N PRO A 40 -37.61 -0.43 4.58
CA PRO A 40 -36.90 0.81 4.84
C PRO A 40 -35.40 0.58 4.97
N TYR A 41 -34.61 1.50 4.41
CA TYR A 41 -33.16 1.46 4.52
C TYR A 41 -32.73 1.78 5.96
N PRO A 42 -31.79 1.04 6.55
CA PRO A 42 -31.37 1.22 7.94
C PRO A 42 -30.41 2.42 8.11
N TYR A 43 -30.91 3.64 7.88
CA TYR A 43 -30.09 4.86 7.82
C TYR A 43 -29.29 5.15 9.10
N VAL A 44 -29.90 5.00 10.28
CA VAL A 44 -29.25 5.30 11.56
C VAL A 44 -28.12 4.29 11.83
N ALA A 45 -28.40 3.00 11.66
CA ALA A 45 -27.43 1.94 11.82
C ALA A 45 -26.25 2.12 10.86
N ILE A 46 -26.52 2.24 9.56
CA ILE A 46 -25.48 2.41 8.55
C ILE A 46 -24.71 3.72 8.72
N GLY A 47 -25.38 4.83 9.08
CA GLY A 47 -24.72 6.11 9.34
C GLY A 47 -23.76 6.06 10.53
N SER A 48 -24.11 5.34 11.58
CA SER A 48 -23.23 5.13 12.74
C SER A 48 -22.02 4.26 12.39
N ILE A 49 -22.20 3.21 11.58
CA ILE A 49 -21.10 2.36 11.08
C ILE A 49 -20.19 3.16 10.15
N PHE A 50 -20.74 4.00 9.27
CA PHE A 50 -19.96 4.92 8.43
C PHE A 50 -19.10 5.87 9.26
N THR A 51 -19.69 6.48 10.30
CA THR A 51 -18.96 7.36 11.22
C THR A 51 -17.82 6.61 11.90
N PHE A 52 -18.08 5.37 12.30
CA PHE A 52 -17.08 4.50 12.90
C PHE A 52 -15.90 4.23 11.95
N THR A 53 -16.17 3.78 10.72
CA THR A 53 -15.11 3.52 9.72
C THR A 53 -14.36 4.79 9.32
N ILE A 54 -15.02 5.95 9.25
CA ILE A 54 -14.33 7.24 9.02
C ILE A 54 -13.31 7.49 10.12
N THR A 55 -13.72 7.38 11.39
CA THR A 55 -12.83 7.65 12.51
C THR A 55 -11.69 6.66 12.62
N GLU A 56 -11.93 5.38 12.31
CA GLU A 56 -10.88 4.36 12.17
C GLU A 56 -9.83 4.81 11.13
N ALA A 57 -10.28 5.17 9.93
CA ALA A 57 -9.41 5.59 8.83
C ALA A 57 -8.58 6.85 9.16
N LEU A 58 -9.21 7.83 9.83
CA LEU A 58 -8.53 9.02 10.33
C LEU A 58 -7.46 8.64 11.37
N SER A 59 -7.86 7.88 12.38
CA SER A 59 -6.99 7.51 13.51
C SER A 59 -5.78 6.69 13.04
N TYR A 60 -5.99 5.76 12.12
CA TYR A 60 -4.93 4.98 11.50
C TYR A 60 -3.89 5.89 10.81
N ARG A 61 -4.34 6.89 10.05
CA ARG A 61 -3.44 7.83 9.36
C ARG A 61 -2.70 8.77 10.30
N VAL A 62 -3.37 9.28 11.34
CA VAL A 62 -2.70 10.06 12.39
C VAL A 62 -1.59 9.22 13.01
N LEU A 63 -1.91 8.01 13.46
CA LEU A 63 -0.96 7.15 14.14
C LEU A 63 0.22 6.79 13.24
N SER A 64 -0.03 6.36 12.00
CA SER A 64 1.02 6.03 11.04
C SER A 64 1.99 7.20 10.81
N THR A 65 1.46 8.41 10.62
CA THR A 65 2.24 9.63 10.38
C THR A 65 3.07 10.06 11.60
N VAL A 66 2.44 10.07 12.77
CA VAL A 66 3.05 10.44 14.04
C VAL A 66 4.14 9.45 14.43
N VAL A 67 3.85 8.16 14.35
CA VAL A 67 4.78 7.08 14.72
C VAL A 67 5.96 7.06 13.78
N HIS A 68 5.73 7.10 12.46
CA HIS A 68 6.82 7.15 11.49
C HIS A 68 7.78 8.29 11.83
N THR A 69 7.25 9.48 12.09
CA THR A 69 8.13 10.61 12.32
C THR A 69 8.80 10.57 13.68
N TYR A 70 8.10 10.15 14.73
CA TYR A 70 8.70 9.93 16.05
C TYR A 70 9.89 8.95 15.99
N LEU A 71 9.74 7.84 15.25
CA LEU A 71 10.81 6.86 15.04
C LEU A 71 12.02 7.48 14.32
N VAL A 72 11.79 8.34 13.33
CA VAL A 72 12.86 8.99 12.56
C VAL A 72 13.55 10.11 13.34
N THR A 73 12.80 10.99 14.01
CA THR A 73 13.34 12.22 14.59
C THR A 73 13.79 12.06 16.04
N GLU A 74 13.02 11.38 16.87
CA GLU A 74 13.30 11.26 18.31
C GLU A 74 14.18 10.04 18.60
N LEU A 75 13.90 8.91 17.92
CA LEU A 75 14.68 7.68 18.07
C LEU A 75 15.88 7.60 17.12
N GLN A 76 16.08 8.61 16.27
CA GLN A 76 17.19 8.73 15.30
C GLN A 76 17.42 7.46 14.47
N LEU A 77 16.38 6.66 14.27
CA LEU A 77 16.47 5.47 13.45
C LEU A 77 16.56 5.94 12.00
N GLY A 78 17.57 5.46 11.27
CA GLY A 78 17.80 5.86 9.88
C GLY A 78 16.50 5.70 9.06
N PRO A 79 16.13 6.66 8.20
CA PRO A 79 14.83 6.66 7.53
C PRO A 79 14.58 5.39 6.72
N GLY A 80 15.63 4.85 6.07
CA GLY A 80 15.55 3.55 5.41
C GLY A 80 15.32 2.37 6.36
N PHE A 81 15.86 2.40 7.58
CA PHE A 81 15.59 1.41 8.62
C PHE A 81 14.17 1.55 9.17
N VAL A 82 13.66 2.77 9.40
CA VAL A 82 12.28 2.99 9.88
C VAL A 82 11.25 2.52 8.86
N THR A 83 11.44 2.87 7.58
CA THR A 83 10.55 2.41 6.51
C THR A 83 10.60 0.88 6.35
N ARG A 84 11.79 0.26 6.47
CA ARG A 84 11.94 -1.20 6.49
C ARG A 84 11.35 -1.83 7.75
N PHE A 85 11.49 -1.21 8.91
CA PHE A 85 10.97 -1.68 10.19
C PHE A 85 9.44 -1.64 10.21
N LEU A 86 8.83 -0.54 9.78
CA LEU A 86 7.38 -0.42 9.66
C LEU A 86 6.80 -1.41 8.63
N LYS A 87 7.56 -1.76 7.58
CA LYS A 87 7.19 -2.79 6.60
C LYS A 87 7.35 -4.24 7.09
N LEU A 88 8.53 -4.59 7.59
CA LEU A 88 8.89 -5.97 7.92
C LEU A 88 8.44 -6.41 9.31
N ARG A 89 8.19 -5.47 10.26
CA ARG A 89 7.92 -5.82 11.67
C ARG A 89 6.48 -5.59 12.15
N LEU A 90 5.63 -4.82 11.47
CA LEU A 90 4.22 -4.65 11.90
C LEU A 90 3.32 -5.83 11.54
N GLN A 91 3.74 -6.68 10.60
CA GLN A 91 2.83 -7.58 9.91
C GLN A 91 3.07 -9.07 10.23
N PHE A 92 4.32 -9.56 10.21
CA PHE A 92 4.59 -10.97 10.52
C PHE A 92 4.90 -11.24 12.00
N LEU A 93 5.17 -10.21 12.80
CA LEU A 93 5.65 -10.36 14.17
C LEU A 93 4.57 -10.26 15.26
N MET A 94 3.27 -10.20 14.97
CA MET A 94 2.24 -10.14 16.03
C MET A 94 2.22 -11.37 16.96
N ILE A 95 2.89 -12.48 16.58
CA ILE A 95 3.00 -13.70 17.42
C ILE A 95 4.44 -13.90 17.98
N LEU A 96 5.50 -13.44 17.31
CA LEU A 96 6.90 -13.71 17.66
C LEU A 96 7.73 -12.49 18.09
N SER A 97 7.19 -11.26 18.02
CA SER A 97 7.92 -10.03 18.41
C SER A 97 8.32 -9.98 19.86
N PHE A 98 7.61 -10.65 20.78
CA PHE A 98 8.00 -10.61 22.20
C PHE A 98 9.39 -11.25 22.41
N VAL A 99 9.63 -12.38 21.72
CA VAL A 99 10.90 -13.11 21.79
C VAL A 99 12.01 -12.35 21.05
N TRP A 100 11.71 -11.76 19.88
CA TRP A 100 12.73 -11.04 19.10
C TRP A 100 13.04 -9.64 19.64
N ALA A 101 12.06 -8.95 20.24
CA ALA A 101 12.28 -7.68 20.96
C ALA A 101 13.16 -7.91 22.18
N TYR A 102 12.86 -8.94 22.99
CA TYR A 102 13.67 -9.37 24.13
C TYR A 102 15.11 -9.74 23.72
N ILE A 103 15.27 -10.47 22.62
CA ILE A 103 16.60 -10.81 22.07
C ILE A 103 17.31 -9.56 21.53
N SER A 104 16.64 -8.66 20.81
CA SER A 104 17.28 -7.45 20.29
C SER A 104 17.73 -6.50 21.41
N GLU A 105 16.97 -6.42 22.49
CA GLU A 105 17.29 -5.57 23.65
C GLU A 105 18.45 -6.13 24.47
N SER A 106 18.63 -7.46 24.45
CA SER A 106 19.80 -8.13 25.02
C SER A 106 21.11 -7.69 24.33
N TRP A 107 21.03 -7.11 23.12
CA TRP A 107 22.20 -6.70 22.33
C TRP A 107 22.40 -5.18 22.21
N THR A 108 21.36 -4.33 22.36
CA THR A 108 21.48 -2.89 22.03
C THR A 108 21.14 -1.89 23.14
N GLY A 109 20.75 -2.33 24.34
CA GLY A 109 20.66 -1.48 25.53
C GLY A 109 19.89 -0.14 25.40
N ARG A 110 18.59 -0.16 25.75
CA ARG A 110 17.67 0.93 26.20
C ARG A 110 16.45 1.32 25.31
N TYR A 111 15.25 1.19 25.93
CA TYR A 111 14.01 2.03 25.98
C TYR A 111 12.83 2.01 24.97
N PRO A 112 12.72 1.25 23.86
CA PRO A 112 11.55 1.37 22.99
C PRO A 112 10.38 0.39 23.27
N ILE A 113 10.43 -0.42 24.35
CA ILE A 113 9.41 -1.44 24.63
C ILE A 113 7.99 -0.87 24.63
N LEU A 114 7.74 0.24 25.35
CA LEU A 114 6.41 0.83 25.49
C LEU A 114 5.82 1.34 24.16
N ALA A 115 6.65 1.93 23.31
CA ALA A 115 6.20 2.39 21.99
C ALA A 115 5.89 1.19 21.08
N TYR A 116 6.72 0.15 21.14
CA TYR A 116 6.48 -1.07 20.37
C TYR A 116 5.26 -1.83 20.87
N THR A 117 5.07 -2.00 22.18
CA THR A 117 3.88 -2.67 22.72
C THR A 117 2.61 -1.90 22.39
N ALA A 118 2.62 -0.56 22.45
CA ALA A 118 1.49 0.26 22.04
C ALA A 118 1.15 0.07 20.55
N LEU A 119 2.15 0.00 19.66
CA LEU A 119 1.95 -0.26 18.24
C LEU A 119 1.39 -1.66 17.97
N GLN A 120 1.87 -2.67 18.71
CA GLN A 120 1.37 -4.04 18.59
C GLN A 120 -0.10 -4.13 19.05
N ILE A 121 -0.43 -3.52 20.19
CA ILE A 121 -1.80 -3.43 20.69
C ILE A 121 -2.69 -2.79 19.62
N PHE A 122 -2.28 -1.64 19.07
CA PHE A 122 -3.05 -0.98 18.03
C PHE A 122 -3.26 -1.84 16.78
N GLY A 123 -2.23 -2.55 16.31
CA GLY A 123 -2.33 -3.46 15.17
C GLY A 123 -3.28 -4.64 15.41
N ILE A 124 -3.20 -5.29 16.58
CA ILE A 124 -4.06 -6.41 16.97
C ILE A 124 -5.52 -5.96 17.05
N PHE A 125 -5.78 -4.86 17.75
CA PHE A 125 -7.14 -4.36 17.96
C PHE A 125 -7.74 -3.82 16.65
N GLY A 126 -6.97 -3.13 15.80
CA GLY A 126 -7.45 -2.70 14.49
C GLY A 126 -7.84 -3.86 13.57
N ALA A 127 -7.05 -4.95 13.55
CA ALA A 127 -7.40 -6.15 12.78
C ALA A 127 -8.66 -6.86 13.33
N ALA A 128 -8.79 -6.94 14.65
CA ALA A 128 -9.97 -7.52 15.31
C ALA A 128 -11.24 -6.69 15.05
N GLU A 129 -11.11 -5.36 15.07
CA GLU A 129 -12.18 -4.40 14.76
C GLU A 129 -12.69 -4.57 13.32
N SER A 130 -11.78 -4.48 12.33
CA SER A 130 -12.09 -4.63 10.91
C SER A 130 -12.80 -5.96 10.59
N SER A 131 -12.41 -7.03 11.28
CA SER A 131 -13.00 -8.37 11.12
C SER A 131 -14.38 -8.53 11.79
N CYS A 132 -14.78 -7.60 12.66
CA CYS A 132 -16.11 -7.57 13.29
C CYS A 132 -17.05 -6.59 12.59
N ILE A 133 -16.57 -5.39 12.25
CA ILE A 133 -17.40 -4.32 11.69
C ILE A 133 -17.86 -4.65 10.26
N THR A 134 -17.00 -5.30 9.47
CA THR A 134 -17.32 -5.67 8.08
C THR A 134 -18.48 -6.69 8.02
N PRO A 135 -18.44 -7.82 8.76
CA PRO A 135 -19.59 -8.71 8.92
C PRO A 135 -20.84 -7.99 9.43
N PHE A 136 -20.67 -7.22 10.51
CA PHE A 136 -21.77 -6.54 11.18
C PHE A 136 -22.50 -5.57 10.24
N SER A 137 -21.76 -4.87 9.38
CA SER A 137 -22.32 -3.97 8.38
C SER A 137 -23.16 -4.69 7.32
N ALA A 138 -22.76 -5.90 6.91
CA ALA A 138 -23.52 -6.71 5.98
C ALA A 138 -24.84 -7.22 6.58
N GLU A 139 -24.83 -7.58 7.87
CA GLU A 139 -26.00 -8.06 8.60
C GLU A 139 -27.10 -7.01 8.80
N GLN A 140 -26.79 -5.71 8.61
CA GLN A 140 -27.80 -4.66 8.73
C GLN A 140 -28.79 -4.66 7.56
N PHE A 141 -28.46 -5.32 6.44
CA PHE A 141 -29.30 -5.37 5.24
C PHE A 141 -30.16 -6.63 5.22
N LYS A 142 -31.43 -6.50 4.84
CA LYS A 142 -32.34 -7.63 4.63
C LYS A 142 -32.18 -8.18 3.23
N LEU A 143 -31.65 -9.39 3.11
CA LEU A 143 -31.49 -10.11 1.85
C LEU A 143 -32.70 -11.03 1.62
N PRO A 144 -33.14 -11.24 0.36
CA PRO A 144 -32.54 -10.77 -0.90
C PRO A 144 -32.97 -9.36 -1.36
N GLU A 145 -33.91 -8.69 -0.69
CA GLU A 145 -34.49 -7.42 -1.15
C GLU A 145 -33.49 -6.24 -1.23
N GLN A 146 -32.51 -6.17 -0.31
CA GLN A 146 -31.56 -5.04 -0.18
C GLN A 146 -30.14 -5.40 -0.67
N GLU A 147 -30.01 -6.34 -1.60
CA GLU A 147 -28.71 -6.79 -2.08
C GLU A 147 -27.93 -5.69 -2.83
N VAL A 148 -28.60 -4.91 -3.67
CA VAL A 148 -27.96 -3.83 -4.43
C VAL A 148 -27.52 -2.70 -3.50
N GLU A 149 -28.33 -2.41 -2.49
CA GLU A 149 -28.06 -1.44 -1.42
C GLU A 149 -26.84 -1.86 -0.59
N LYS A 150 -26.77 -3.13 -0.18
CA LYS A 150 -25.60 -3.71 0.52
C LYS A 150 -24.33 -3.56 -0.31
N ASP A 151 -24.39 -3.94 -1.59
CA ASP A 151 -23.22 -3.85 -2.47
C ASP A 151 -22.76 -2.41 -2.66
N ASN A 152 -23.69 -1.49 -2.92
CA ASN A 152 -23.39 -0.06 -3.03
C ASN A 152 -22.79 0.50 -1.73
N TYR A 153 -23.25 0.04 -0.56
CA TYR A 153 -22.71 0.42 0.72
C TYR A 153 -21.20 0.13 0.82
N PHE A 154 -20.74 -1.07 0.44
CA PHE A 154 -19.30 -1.40 0.51
C PHE A 154 -18.44 -0.54 -0.41
N TYR A 155 -18.93 -0.19 -1.60
CA TYR A 155 -18.23 0.76 -2.46
C TYR A 155 -18.17 2.16 -1.84
N TRP A 156 -19.30 2.69 -1.34
CA TRP A 156 -19.34 4.00 -0.70
C TRP A 156 -18.45 4.05 0.56
N ASN A 157 -18.48 3.01 1.37
CA ASN A 157 -17.63 2.87 2.55
C ASN A 157 -16.14 2.97 2.17
N TYR A 158 -15.75 2.24 1.12
CA TYR A 158 -14.38 2.29 0.59
C TYR A 158 -13.97 3.69 0.11
N SER A 159 -14.87 4.39 -0.60
CA SER A 159 -14.63 5.75 -1.08
C SER A 159 -14.44 6.74 0.07
N VAL A 160 -15.32 6.69 1.07
CA VAL A 160 -15.32 7.59 2.22
C VAL A 160 -14.07 7.37 3.08
N MET A 161 -13.68 6.11 3.30
CA MET A 161 -12.45 5.75 3.99
C MET A 161 -11.21 6.40 3.33
N ASN A 162 -11.13 6.35 1.99
CA ASN A 162 -10.03 6.98 1.25
C ASN A 162 -10.01 8.50 1.38
N VAL A 163 -11.16 9.18 1.33
CA VAL A 163 -11.25 10.63 1.56
C VAL A 163 -10.80 11.01 2.96
N ALA A 164 -11.25 10.26 3.97
CA ALA A 164 -10.85 10.48 5.35
C ALA A 164 -9.34 10.36 5.49
N MET A 165 -8.74 9.31 4.92
CA MET A 165 -7.29 9.13 4.91
C MET A 165 -6.54 10.29 4.26
N PHE A 166 -7.02 10.78 3.11
CA PHE A 166 -6.45 11.95 2.41
C PHE A 166 -6.50 13.21 3.26
N ALA A 167 -7.66 13.52 3.83
CA ALA A 167 -7.82 14.71 4.67
C ALA A 167 -6.85 14.68 5.86
N MET A 168 -6.68 13.50 6.47
CA MET A 168 -5.80 13.35 7.62
C MET A 168 -4.31 13.38 7.27
N SER A 169 -3.91 12.99 6.06
CA SER A 169 -2.54 13.19 5.58
C SER A 169 -2.12 14.67 5.53
N ILE A 170 -3.07 15.59 5.39
CA ILE A 170 -2.81 17.04 5.41
C ILE A 170 -2.86 17.57 6.85
N VAL A 171 -3.87 17.15 7.62
CA VAL A 171 -4.15 17.71 8.96
C VAL A 171 -3.20 17.16 10.02
N ALA A 172 -2.82 15.88 9.99
CA ALA A 172 -2.00 15.27 11.04
C ALA A 172 -0.61 15.92 11.20
N PRO A 173 0.13 16.28 10.13
CA PRO A 173 1.36 17.06 10.26
C PRO A 173 1.14 18.45 10.87
N MET A 174 0.05 19.14 10.50
CA MET A 174 -0.27 20.46 11.06
C MET A 174 -0.53 20.39 12.56
N MET A 175 -1.24 19.35 13.00
CA MET A 175 -1.51 19.10 14.42
C MET A 175 -0.22 18.83 15.21
N ARG A 176 0.69 18.03 14.64
CA ARG A 176 1.95 17.72 15.30
C ARG A 176 2.84 18.95 15.44
N ASN A 177 2.90 19.82 14.45
CA ASN A 177 3.78 21.00 14.46
C ASN A 177 3.26 22.14 15.36
N MET A 178 2.17 21.93 16.11
CA MET A 178 1.72 22.88 17.11
C MET A 178 2.56 22.75 18.38
N PRO A 179 3.10 23.85 18.93
CA PRO A 179 3.90 23.78 20.15
C PRO A 179 3.03 23.38 21.35
N CYS A 180 3.51 22.45 22.17
CA CYS A 180 2.83 22.04 23.41
C CYS A 180 3.83 21.60 24.49
N PHE A 181 3.44 21.73 25.76
CA PHE A 181 4.27 21.33 26.92
C PHE A 181 5.74 21.84 26.86
N GLY A 182 5.96 23.02 26.27
CA GLY A 182 7.30 23.61 26.11
C GLY A 182 8.17 22.97 25.01
N ARG A 183 7.60 22.14 24.13
CA ARG A 183 8.26 21.60 22.93
C ARG A 183 7.67 22.23 21.67
N GLU A 184 8.50 22.35 20.63
CA GLU A 184 8.07 22.85 19.30
C GLU A 184 7.18 21.85 18.56
N ASP A 185 7.43 20.54 18.75
CA ASP A 185 6.62 19.45 18.21
C ASP A 185 5.76 18.79 19.30
N CYS A 186 4.46 18.61 19.01
CA CYS A 186 3.48 18.01 19.91
C CYS A 186 2.85 16.72 19.36
N TYR A 187 3.49 15.58 19.61
CA TYR A 187 2.90 14.28 19.30
C TYR A 187 1.66 13.97 20.15
N ALA A 188 1.61 14.46 21.39
CA ALA A 188 0.51 14.22 22.32
C ALA A 188 -0.82 14.82 21.82
N PHE A 189 -0.78 15.96 21.11
CA PHE A 189 -1.98 16.58 20.56
C PHE A 189 -2.57 15.74 19.42
N ALA A 190 -1.74 15.29 18.48
CA ALA A 190 -2.17 14.43 17.39
C ALA A 190 -2.74 13.09 17.92
N LEU A 191 -2.05 12.44 18.86
CA LEU A 191 -2.53 11.19 19.47
C LEU A 191 -3.78 11.40 20.36
N GLY A 192 -3.84 12.52 21.09
CA GLY A 192 -4.99 12.88 21.91
C GLY A 192 -6.24 13.13 21.09
N PHE A 193 -6.12 13.79 19.94
CA PHE A 193 -7.22 13.95 18.99
C PHE A 193 -7.76 12.59 18.53
N ALA A 194 -6.88 11.66 18.11
CA ALA A 194 -7.29 10.32 17.70
C ALA A 194 -8.07 9.60 18.83
N GLY A 195 -7.57 9.69 20.07
CA GLY A 195 -8.24 9.13 21.24
C GLY A 195 -9.62 9.77 21.53
N VAL A 196 -9.73 11.09 21.45
CA VAL A 196 -10.99 11.81 21.65
C VAL A 196 -12.00 11.45 20.55
N THR A 197 -11.58 11.41 19.28
CA THR A 197 -12.46 11.00 18.18
C THR A 197 -12.94 9.57 18.33
N ALA A 198 -12.07 8.64 18.75
CA ALA A 198 -12.46 7.25 19.02
C ALA A 198 -13.49 7.15 20.17
N ALA A 199 -13.32 7.94 21.24
CA ALA A 199 -14.29 8.00 22.33
C ALA A 199 -15.65 8.55 21.88
N ILE A 200 -15.67 9.61 21.06
CA ILE A 200 -16.92 10.18 20.51
C ILE A 200 -17.64 9.13 19.65
N VAL A 201 -16.91 8.44 18.79
CA VAL A 201 -17.48 7.40 17.93
C VAL A 201 -18.02 6.22 18.73
N LEU A 202 -17.33 5.80 19.79
CA LEU A 202 -17.84 4.77 20.70
C LEU A 202 -19.18 5.19 21.31
N VAL A 203 -19.32 6.45 21.75
CA VAL A 203 -20.58 6.98 22.28
C VAL A 203 -21.67 6.95 21.20
N ILE A 204 -21.37 7.37 19.97
CA ILE A 204 -22.32 7.32 18.84
C ILE A 204 -22.75 5.89 18.55
N PHE A 205 -21.81 4.94 18.54
CA PHE A 205 -22.08 3.53 18.26
C PHE A 205 -22.95 2.89 19.35
N ILE A 206 -22.68 3.19 20.62
CA ILE A 206 -23.51 2.76 21.77
C ILE A 206 -24.90 3.38 21.67
N ALA A 207 -24.99 4.67 21.35
CA ALA A 207 -26.27 5.35 21.17
C ALA A 207 -27.09 4.74 20.02
N ALA A 208 -26.44 4.33 18.92
CA ALA A 208 -27.09 3.67 17.77
C ALA A 208 -27.51 2.21 18.04
N SER A 209 -27.08 1.62 19.16
CA SER A 209 -27.34 0.22 19.53
C SER A 209 -28.80 -0.27 19.42
N PRO A 210 -29.83 0.53 19.75
CA PRO A 210 -31.23 0.13 19.60
C PRO A 210 -31.68 -0.07 18.14
N TRP A 211 -30.99 0.56 17.18
CA TRP A 211 -31.35 0.51 15.76
C TRP A 211 -30.58 -0.57 14.98
N PHE A 212 -29.64 -1.26 15.62
CA PHE A 212 -28.92 -2.35 14.99
C PHE A 212 -29.75 -3.62 14.92
N HIS A 213 -29.66 -4.30 13.78
CA HIS A 213 -30.03 -5.70 13.70
C HIS A 213 -28.92 -6.52 14.38
N LYS A 214 -29.27 -7.22 15.45
CA LYS A 214 -28.34 -8.05 16.25
C LYS A 214 -28.69 -9.51 16.03
N ALA A 215 -27.84 -10.23 15.30
CA ALA A 215 -28.00 -11.66 15.11
C ALA A 215 -27.87 -12.43 16.45
N PRO A 216 -28.58 -13.56 16.62
CA PRO A 216 -28.44 -14.38 17.81
C PRO A 216 -27.01 -14.96 17.93
N PRO A 217 -26.50 -15.17 19.16
CA PRO A 217 -25.14 -15.66 19.36
C PRO A 217 -24.96 -17.08 18.81
N ALA A 218 -24.00 -17.26 17.90
CA ALA A 218 -23.76 -18.55 17.22
C ALA A 218 -23.02 -19.61 18.07
N GLY A 219 -22.72 -19.32 19.35
CA GLY A 219 -21.95 -20.20 20.24
C GLY A 219 -20.47 -20.32 19.85
N ASN A 220 -19.77 -21.35 20.35
CA ASN A 220 -18.34 -21.56 20.09
C ASN A 220 -18.07 -22.21 18.72
N VAL A 221 -18.41 -21.51 17.65
CA VAL A 221 -18.22 -22.00 16.27
C VAL A 221 -16.74 -22.18 15.95
N THR A 222 -15.88 -21.25 16.38
CA THR A 222 -14.42 -21.31 16.14
C THR A 222 -13.79 -22.55 16.76
N GLY A 223 -14.08 -22.86 18.02
CA GLY A 223 -13.57 -24.04 18.69
C GLY A 223 -14.05 -25.34 18.03
N ARG A 224 -15.33 -25.41 17.63
CA ARG A 224 -15.86 -26.55 16.88
C ARG A 224 -15.20 -26.69 15.51
N ALA A 225 -14.95 -25.58 14.80
CA ALA A 225 -14.29 -25.58 13.50
C ALA A 225 -12.83 -26.05 13.60
N LEU A 226 -12.08 -25.54 14.58
CA LEU A 226 -10.69 -25.97 14.83
C LEU A 226 -10.60 -27.44 15.25
N SER A 227 -11.50 -27.88 16.13
CA SER A 227 -11.62 -29.30 16.50
C SER A 227 -11.93 -30.17 15.28
N CYS A 228 -12.88 -29.76 14.46
CA CYS A 228 -13.27 -30.49 13.26
C CYS A 228 -12.10 -30.59 12.26
N LEU A 229 -11.40 -29.48 12.00
CA LEU A 229 -10.18 -29.46 11.18
C LEU A 229 -9.10 -30.39 11.75
N PHE A 230 -8.83 -30.28 13.06
CA PHE A 230 -7.83 -31.10 13.74
C PHE A 230 -8.14 -32.60 13.62
N PHE A 231 -9.38 -33.01 13.93
CA PHE A 231 -9.79 -34.40 13.85
C PHE A 231 -9.83 -34.90 12.40
N GLY A 232 -10.25 -34.09 11.43
CA GLY A 232 -10.20 -34.51 10.02
C GLY A 232 -8.79 -34.72 9.50
N VAL A 233 -7.84 -33.83 9.82
CA VAL A 233 -6.43 -34.01 9.46
C VAL A 233 -5.84 -35.21 10.18
N LYS A 234 -5.99 -35.27 11.51
CA LYS A 234 -5.48 -36.36 12.35
C LYS A 234 -5.99 -37.70 11.84
N ASN A 235 -7.31 -37.84 11.68
CA ASN A 235 -7.94 -39.09 11.29
C ASN A 235 -7.60 -39.46 9.84
N CYS A 236 -7.48 -38.50 8.92
CA CYS A 236 -7.03 -38.78 7.56
C CYS A 236 -5.57 -39.28 7.52
N LEU A 237 -4.71 -38.80 8.44
CA LEU A 237 -3.32 -39.24 8.54
C LEU A 237 -3.16 -40.58 9.28
N THR A 238 -4.04 -40.89 10.23
CA THR A 238 -3.96 -42.13 11.04
C THR A 238 -4.76 -43.29 10.47
N HIS A 239 -5.86 -43.05 9.76
CA HIS A 239 -6.69 -44.11 9.18
C HIS A 239 -6.24 -44.49 7.77
N ARG A 240 -6.43 -45.78 7.43
CA ARG A 240 -6.27 -46.28 6.05
C ARG A 240 -7.35 -45.61 5.17
N ARG A 241 -7.01 -45.35 3.90
CA ARG A 241 -7.92 -44.72 2.92
C ARG A 241 -9.27 -45.46 2.89
N ASN A 242 -10.35 -44.79 3.30
CA ASN A 242 -11.70 -45.34 3.34
C ASN A 242 -12.39 -44.99 2.00
N PRO A 243 -12.81 -45.98 1.19
CA PRO A 243 -13.46 -45.71 -0.10
C PRO A 243 -14.82 -45.01 0.01
N GLU A 244 -15.46 -45.01 1.18
CA GLU A 244 -16.72 -44.27 1.40
C GLU A 244 -16.51 -42.75 1.54
N TYR A 245 -15.29 -42.32 1.85
CA TYR A 245 -14.95 -40.90 2.02
C TYR A 245 -14.39 -40.29 0.74
N SER A 246 -15.17 -39.37 0.15
CA SER A 246 -14.81 -38.66 -1.08
C SER A 246 -13.79 -37.55 -0.85
N HIS A 247 -13.75 -36.99 0.36
CA HIS A 247 -12.89 -35.88 0.74
C HIS A 247 -12.22 -36.14 2.10
N TRP A 248 -10.97 -35.69 2.29
CA TRP A 248 -10.22 -35.92 3.53
C TRP A 248 -10.90 -35.35 4.78
N MET A 249 -11.72 -34.31 4.61
CA MET A 249 -12.49 -33.70 5.71
C MET A 249 -13.63 -34.60 6.21
N ASP A 250 -14.06 -35.61 5.44
CA ASP A 250 -15.13 -36.54 5.83
C ASP A 250 -14.74 -37.38 7.06
N TYR A 251 -13.45 -37.61 7.29
CA TYR A 251 -12.91 -38.30 8.46
C TYR A 251 -13.17 -37.59 9.80
N ALA A 252 -13.59 -36.31 9.78
CA ALA A 252 -14.00 -35.62 11.00
C ALA A 252 -15.36 -36.12 11.52
N GLN A 253 -16.18 -36.75 10.67
CA GLN A 253 -17.46 -37.33 11.07
C GLN A 253 -17.26 -38.48 12.08
N ASP A 254 -16.15 -39.23 11.96
CA ASP A 254 -15.78 -40.30 12.89
C ASP A 254 -15.57 -39.80 14.34
N SER A 255 -15.37 -38.49 14.52
CA SER A 255 -15.16 -37.84 15.83
C SER A 255 -16.43 -37.15 16.37
N GLY A 256 -17.59 -37.40 15.76
CA GLY A 256 -18.89 -36.87 16.22
C GLY A 256 -19.24 -35.48 15.69
N HIS A 257 -18.53 -34.97 14.68
CA HIS A 257 -18.89 -33.72 14.00
C HIS A 257 -20.02 -33.94 12.98
N SER A 258 -21.01 -33.03 12.96
CA SER A 258 -22.13 -33.11 12.00
C SER A 258 -21.65 -32.96 10.56
N LYS A 259 -22.31 -33.66 9.64
CA LYS A 259 -22.03 -33.59 8.20
C LYS A 259 -22.13 -32.17 7.65
N GLU A 260 -23.12 -31.41 8.13
CA GLU A 260 -23.30 -30.00 7.76
C GLU A 260 -22.10 -29.14 8.13
N MET A 261 -21.55 -29.29 9.34
CA MET A 261 -20.35 -28.57 9.77
C MET A 261 -19.15 -28.94 8.91
N VAL A 262 -19.00 -30.23 8.59
CA VAL A 262 -17.94 -30.72 7.71
C VAL A 262 -18.05 -30.12 6.31
N ASP A 263 -19.26 -30.06 5.74
CA ASP A 263 -19.50 -29.50 4.41
C ASP A 263 -19.30 -27.97 4.38
N VAL A 264 -19.68 -27.25 5.45
CA VAL A 264 -19.38 -25.82 5.63
C VAL A 264 -17.87 -25.58 5.65
N ILE A 265 -17.11 -26.37 6.41
CA ILE A 265 -15.64 -26.24 6.45
C ILE A 265 -15.03 -26.55 5.08
N LYS A 266 -15.52 -27.57 4.37
CA LYS A 266 -15.05 -27.85 3.00
C LYS A 266 -15.31 -26.68 2.06
N HIS A 267 -16.47 -26.04 2.14
CA HIS A 267 -16.78 -24.86 1.32
C HIS A 267 -15.83 -23.72 1.67
N LEU A 268 -15.69 -23.41 2.96
CA LEU A 268 -14.79 -22.37 3.44
C LEU A 268 -13.35 -22.59 2.98
N LEU A 269 -12.83 -23.82 3.06
CA LEU A 269 -11.49 -24.14 2.57
C LEU A 269 -11.34 -23.92 1.06
N ASN A 270 -12.36 -24.22 0.25
CA ASN A 270 -12.31 -23.93 -1.18
C ASN A 270 -12.30 -22.42 -1.46
N VAL A 271 -13.11 -21.65 -0.72
CA VAL A 271 -13.13 -20.19 -0.81
C VAL A 271 -11.76 -19.62 -0.39
N MET A 272 -11.20 -20.10 0.72
CA MET A 272 -9.86 -19.68 1.17
C MET A 272 -8.78 -19.97 0.13
N VAL A 273 -8.79 -21.16 -0.50
CA VAL A 273 -7.85 -21.50 -1.58
C VAL A 273 -8.03 -20.57 -2.78
N LEU A 274 -9.27 -20.26 -3.17
CA LEU A 274 -9.57 -19.31 -4.25
C LEU A 274 -9.02 -17.90 -3.96
N LEU A 275 -8.96 -17.51 -2.68
CA LEU A 275 -8.56 -16.18 -2.25
C LEU A 275 -7.06 -16.05 -1.96
N LEU A 276 -6.28 -17.14 -1.93
CA LEU A 276 -4.82 -17.09 -1.73
C LEU A 276 -4.08 -16.13 -2.68
N PRO A 277 -4.44 -16.03 -3.99
CA PRO A 277 -3.82 -15.05 -4.88
C PRO A 277 -4.00 -13.59 -4.43
N LEU A 278 -5.08 -13.27 -3.71
CA LEU A 278 -5.29 -11.90 -3.23
C LEU A 278 -4.23 -11.45 -2.24
N SER A 279 -3.65 -12.38 -1.48
CA SER A 279 -2.54 -12.09 -0.58
C SER A 279 -1.33 -11.55 -1.34
N VAL A 280 -1.06 -12.07 -2.53
CA VAL A 280 0.00 -11.59 -3.43
C VAL A 280 -0.36 -10.24 -4.02
N TYR A 281 -1.58 -10.08 -4.51
CA TYR A 281 -2.07 -8.81 -5.03
C TYR A 281 -1.97 -7.69 -3.97
N GLU A 282 -2.44 -7.92 -2.75
CA GLU A 282 -2.39 -6.95 -1.66
C GLU A 282 -0.95 -6.62 -1.25
N SER A 283 -0.09 -7.64 -1.19
CA SER A 283 1.33 -7.48 -0.92
C SER A 283 1.97 -6.52 -1.94
N ILE A 284 1.80 -6.81 -3.23
CA ILE A 284 2.33 -5.99 -4.33
C ILE A 284 1.66 -4.62 -4.37
N TYR A 285 0.35 -4.53 -4.15
CA TYR A 285 -0.37 -3.27 -4.04
C TYR A 285 0.27 -2.38 -2.97
N SER A 286 0.57 -2.89 -1.79
CA SER A 286 1.14 -2.10 -0.67
C SER A 286 2.48 -1.42 -1.00
N LEU A 287 3.20 -1.90 -2.02
CA LEU A 287 4.47 -1.32 -2.47
C LEU A 287 4.31 0.07 -3.11
N HIS A 288 3.11 0.45 -3.56
CA HIS A 288 2.87 1.79 -4.14
C HIS A 288 3.08 2.93 -3.13
N MET A 289 2.87 2.67 -1.84
CA MET A 289 3.07 3.68 -0.78
C MET A 289 4.56 3.86 -0.42
N THR A 290 5.45 3.02 -0.95
CA THR A 290 6.79 2.87 -0.38
C THR A 290 7.87 2.66 -1.44
N ARG A 291 7.85 1.55 -2.20
CA ARG A 291 8.85 1.33 -3.27
C ARG A 291 8.68 2.29 -4.42
N TRP A 292 7.44 2.66 -4.75
CA TRP A 292 7.20 3.70 -5.75
C TRP A 292 7.67 5.06 -5.26
N LEU A 293 7.54 5.34 -3.96
CA LEU A 293 8.07 6.56 -3.37
C LEU A 293 9.60 6.62 -3.52
N ASP A 294 10.31 5.51 -3.29
CA ASP A 294 11.76 5.41 -3.53
C ASP A 294 12.14 5.68 -5.00
N LEU A 295 11.33 5.21 -5.94
CA LEU A 295 11.48 5.52 -7.37
C LEU A 295 11.25 7.01 -7.64
N GLN A 296 10.16 7.57 -7.11
CA GLN A 296 9.74 8.96 -7.32
C GLN A 296 10.77 9.97 -6.78
N TYR A 297 11.48 9.67 -5.69
CA TYR A 297 12.57 10.51 -5.19
C TYR A 297 13.73 10.66 -6.18
N ARG A 298 13.83 9.81 -7.20
CA ARG A 298 14.86 9.84 -8.25
C ARG A 298 14.37 10.53 -9.54
N MET A 299 13.13 11.00 -9.56
CA MET A 299 12.48 11.65 -10.70
C MET A 299 12.51 13.18 -10.56
N ASN A 300 12.37 13.90 -11.66
CA ASN A 300 12.36 15.36 -11.69
C ASN A 300 10.96 15.88 -11.32
N GLY A 301 10.86 16.57 -10.19
CA GLY A 301 9.61 17.17 -9.71
C GLY A 301 9.41 18.63 -10.15
N TYR A 302 10.38 19.25 -10.84
CA TYR A 302 10.30 20.65 -11.23
C TYR A 302 9.37 20.88 -12.42
N PHE A 303 8.37 21.74 -12.22
CA PHE A 303 7.43 22.13 -13.25
C PHE A 303 7.70 23.59 -13.70
N PRO A 304 8.21 23.81 -14.92
CA PRO A 304 8.62 25.15 -15.37
C PRO A 304 7.49 26.18 -15.42
N LEU A 305 6.24 25.76 -15.64
CA LEU A 305 5.10 26.68 -15.80
C LEU A 305 4.75 27.45 -14.53
N PHE A 306 4.95 26.85 -13.36
CA PHE A 306 4.58 27.43 -12.06
C PHE A 306 5.80 27.74 -11.17
N ASP A 307 7.02 27.57 -11.69
CA ASP A 307 8.29 27.65 -10.94
C ASP A 307 8.25 26.90 -9.59
N TYR A 308 7.63 25.71 -9.60
CA TYR A 308 7.38 24.89 -8.42
C TYR A 308 7.97 23.50 -8.59
N ALA A 309 8.59 22.98 -7.53
CA ALA A 309 9.10 21.61 -7.49
C ALA A 309 8.20 20.75 -6.60
N PHE A 310 7.45 19.85 -7.23
CA PHE A 310 6.64 18.86 -6.54
C PHE A 310 7.54 17.86 -5.80
N LYS A 311 7.15 17.52 -4.58
CA LYS A 311 7.79 16.43 -3.84
C LYS A 311 7.17 15.09 -4.22
N ALA A 312 7.90 14.01 -3.97
CA ALA A 312 7.46 12.67 -4.32
C ALA A 312 6.31 12.17 -3.43
N ASP A 313 6.33 12.49 -2.13
CA ASP A 313 5.27 12.18 -1.17
C ASP A 313 3.96 12.91 -1.49
N GLU A 314 4.07 14.14 -1.99
CA GLU A 314 2.98 14.91 -2.59
C GLU A 314 2.41 14.26 -3.86
N LEU A 315 2.81 13.05 -4.29
CA LEU A 315 2.09 12.31 -5.34
C LEU A 315 1.14 11.25 -4.75
N GLN A 316 1.33 10.85 -3.50
CA GLN A 316 0.56 9.75 -2.89
C GLN A 316 -0.91 10.13 -2.62
N TRP A 317 -1.16 11.40 -2.36
CA TRP A 317 -2.50 11.97 -2.14
C TRP A 317 -3.40 11.93 -3.39
N TYR A 318 -2.84 11.68 -4.59
CA TYR A 318 -3.63 11.51 -5.81
C TYR A 318 -4.44 10.21 -5.82
N ASN A 319 -3.93 9.12 -5.24
CA ASN A 319 -4.66 7.85 -5.22
C ASN A 319 -6.03 7.96 -4.51
N PRO A 320 -6.11 8.41 -3.24
CA PRO A 320 -7.41 8.55 -2.57
C PRO A 320 -8.32 9.59 -3.24
N LEU A 321 -7.76 10.65 -3.86
CA LEU A 321 -8.53 11.62 -4.64
C LEU A 321 -9.16 10.99 -5.88
N LEU A 322 -8.39 10.18 -6.62
CA LEU A 322 -8.90 9.43 -7.77
C LEU A 322 -9.94 8.40 -7.32
N THR A 323 -9.70 7.67 -6.22
CA THR A 323 -10.67 6.70 -5.67
C THR A 323 -12.01 7.37 -5.37
N PHE A 324 -12.00 8.56 -4.76
CA PHE A 324 -13.21 9.33 -4.47
C PHE A 324 -14.01 9.69 -5.73
N ALA A 325 -13.35 10.03 -6.83
CA ALA A 325 -14.02 10.31 -8.10
C ALA A 325 -14.46 9.03 -8.85
N MET A 326 -13.64 7.98 -8.76
CA MET A 326 -13.83 6.74 -9.51
C MET A 326 -14.93 5.86 -8.94
N VAL A 327 -15.09 5.76 -7.62
CA VAL A 327 -16.13 4.91 -7.02
C VAL A 327 -17.55 5.33 -7.42
N PRO A 328 -17.97 6.61 -7.30
CA PRO A 328 -19.29 7.05 -7.75
C PRO A 328 -19.49 6.81 -9.25
N THR A 329 -18.45 7.05 -10.04
CA THR A 329 -18.44 6.80 -11.48
C THR A 329 -18.62 5.31 -11.78
N ALA A 330 -17.97 4.43 -11.03
CA ALA A 330 -18.07 2.99 -11.17
C ALA A 330 -19.50 2.50 -10.89
N ILE A 331 -20.11 2.93 -9.79
CA ILE A 331 -21.47 2.52 -9.40
C ILE A 331 -22.53 3.07 -10.36
N LYS A 332 -22.45 4.36 -10.74
CA LYS A 332 -23.50 5.04 -11.50
C LYS A 332 -23.37 4.86 -13.02
N ILE A 333 -22.16 4.72 -13.54
CA ILE A 333 -21.90 4.72 -14.99
C ILE A 333 -21.32 3.37 -15.43
N ILE A 334 -20.18 2.96 -14.87
CA ILE A 334 -19.40 1.82 -15.39
C ILE A 334 -20.12 0.49 -15.15
N PHE A 335 -20.56 0.18 -13.93
CA PHE A 335 -21.24 -1.08 -13.61
C PHE A 335 -22.59 -1.25 -14.32
N PRO A 336 -23.47 -0.24 -14.38
CA PRO A 336 -24.69 -0.33 -15.18
C PRO A 336 -24.40 -0.54 -16.67
N TRP A 337 -23.38 0.12 -17.22
CA TRP A 337 -22.95 -0.10 -18.60
C TRP A 337 -22.41 -1.51 -18.83
N MET A 338 -21.54 -2.02 -17.96
CA MET A 338 -21.00 -3.39 -18.03
C MET A 338 -22.11 -4.44 -17.94
N ARG A 339 -23.10 -4.24 -17.04
CA ARG A 339 -24.29 -5.11 -16.94
C ARG A 339 -25.11 -5.12 -18.22
N ARG A 340 -25.38 -3.95 -18.82
CA ARG A 340 -26.12 -3.84 -20.10
C ARG A 340 -25.40 -4.57 -21.24
N LYS A 341 -24.07 -4.50 -21.28
CA LYS A 341 -23.25 -5.15 -22.31
C LYS A 341 -22.85 -6.59 -21.97
N ARG A 342 -23.24 -7.11 -20.81
CA ARG A 342 -22.83 -8.43 -20.27
C ARG A 342 -21.30 -8.62 -20.23
N ILE A 343 -20.56 -7.53 -20.03
CA ILE A 343 -19.11 -7.53 -19.87
C ILE A 343 -18.79 -7.74 -18.38
N LEU A 344 -17.92 -8.70 -18.07
CA LEU A 344 -17.51 -9.04 -16.69
C LEU A 344 -18.70 -9.23 -15.71
N PRO A 345 -19.63 -10.16 -15.99
CA PRO A 345 -20.92 -10.23 -15.27
C PRO A 345 -20.81 -10.74 -13.82
N ARG A 346 -19.68 -11.32 -13.40
CA ARG A 346 -19.49 -11.91 -12.07
C ARG A 346 -18.45 -11.13 -11.27
N TYR A 347 -18.52 -11.19 -9.94
CA TYR A 347 -17.54 -10.56 -9.05
C TYR A 347 -16.10 -10.99 -9.39
N LEU A 348 -15.86 -12.30 -9.52
CA LEU A 348 -14.54 -12.85 -9.87
C LEU A 348 -14.01 -12.36 -11.22
N HIS A 349 -14.87 -12.10 -12.21
CA HIS A 349 -14.42 -11.54 -13.49
C HIS A 349 -13.87 -10.12 -13.33
N LYS A 350 -14.52 -9.29 -12.52
CA LYS A 350 -14.06 -7.92 -12.21
C LYS A 350 -12.74 -7.94 -11.43
N VAL A 351 -12.61 -8.86 -10.46
CA VAL A 351 -11.39 -9.06 -9.68
C VAL A 351 -10.22 -9.46 -10.59
N ILE A 352 -10.40 -10.47 -11.45
CA ILE A 352 -9.36 -10.90 -12.40
C ILE A 352 -8.99 -9.75 -13.35
N PHE A 353 -9.97 -8.97 -13.81
CA PHE A 353 -9.69 -7.79 -14.63
C PHE A 353 -8.89 -6.73 -13.87
N GLY A 354 -9.17 -6.51 -12.58
CA GLY A 354 -8.34 -5.70 -11.69
C GLY A 354 -6.89 -6.20 -11.63
N PHE A 355 -6.68 -7.49 -11.41
CA PHE A 355 -5.33 -8.07 -11.42
C PHE A 355 -4.57 -7.81 -12.72
N VAL A 356 -5.25 -7.93 -13.87
CA VAL A 356 -4.66 -7.58 -15.18
C VAL A 356 -4.27 -6.10 -15.25
N LEU A 357 -5.11 -5.19 -14.74
CA LEU A 357 -4.77 -3.77 -14.66
C LEU A 357 -3.57 -3.53 -13.75
N MET A 358 -3.44 -4.24 -12.64
CA MET A 358 -2.25 -4.17 -11.77
C MET A 358 -0.98 -4.63 -12.49
N ILE A 359 -1.05 -5.68 -13.33
CA ILE A 359 0.09 -6.08 -14.17
C ILE A 359 0.47 -4.94 -15.11
N ILE A 360 -0.50 -4.33 -15.79
CA ILE A 360 -0.27 -3.20 -16.69
C ILE A 360 0.37 -2.03 -15.94
N THR A 361 -0.15 -1.69 -14.76
CA THR A 361 0.43 -0.68 -13.87
C THR A 361 1.90 -0.95 -13.59
N TYR A 362 2.24 -2.18 -13.18
CA TYR A 362 3.62 -2.53 -12.85
C TYR A 362 4.54 -2.58 -14.07
N LEU A 363 4.04 -2.92 -15.26
CA LEU A 363 4.79 -2.78 -16.51
C LEU A 363 5.15 -1.32 -16.80
N PHE A 364 4.22 -0.37 -16.59
CA PHE A 364 4.54 1.06 -16.71
C PHE A 364 5.58 1.50 -15.68
N VAL A 365 5.43 1.08 -14.43
CA VAL A 365 6.40 1.42 -13.36
C VAL A 365 7.77 0.83 -13.64
N ASP A 366 7.85 -0.40 -14.14
CA ASP A 366 9.10 -1.05 -14.54
C ASP A 366 9.80 -0.27 -15.67
N VAL A 367 9.07 0.11 -16.72
CA VAL A 367 9.61 0.96 -17.79
C VAL A 367 10.12 2.30 -17.25
N ILE A 368 9.37 2.95 -16.36
CA ILE A 368 9.81 4.20 -15.72
C ILE A 368 11.05 3.96 -14.87
N ALA A 369 11.10 2.90 -14.08
CA ALA A 369 12.26 2.54 -13.26
C ALA A 369 13.50 2.27 -14.12
N TYR A 370 13.33 1.55 -15.22
CA TYR A 370 14.39 1.33 -16.20
C TYR A 370 14.90 2.64 -16.80
N LEU A 371 14.00 3.55 -17.21
CA LEU A 371 14.38 4.86 -17.73
C LEU A 371 15.10 5.73 -16.70
N VAL A 372 14.66 5.69 -15.44
CA VAL A 372 15.29 6.41 -14.33
C VAL A 372 16.70 5.87 -14.08
N GLU A 373 16.87 4.55 -13.94
CA GLU A 373 18.18 3.95 -13.64
C GLU A 373 19.16 4.00 -14.81
N THR A 374 18.70 3.93 -16.06
CA THR A 374 19.58 4.06 -17.24
C THR A 374 20.03 5.49 -17.49
N ARG A 375 19.16 6.48 -17.27
CA ARG A 375 19.50 7.89 -17.45
C ARG A 375 20.27 8.47 -16.27
N ASN A 376 19.99 7.96 -15.07
CA ASN A 376 20.61 8.34 -13.80
C ASN A 376 21.05 7.10 -13.02
N PRO A 377 22.16 6.46 -13.44
CA PRO A 377 22.74 5.34 -12.70
C PRO A 377 23.35 5.88 -11.40
N MET A 378 22.52 6.09 -10.39
CA MET A 378 23.01 6.28 -9.02
C MET A 378 23.49 4.92 -8.50
N PRO A 379 24.74 4.79 -8.04
CA PRO A 379 25.16 3.61 -7.31
C PRO A 379 24.25 3.48 -6.09
N ARG A 380 23.48 2.39 -6.01
CA ARG A 380 22.77 2.02 -4.78
C ARG A 380 23.84 1.59 -3.80
N LEU A 381 24.35 2.52 -3.00
CA LEU A 381 25.15 2.17 -1.83
C LEU A 381 24.24 1.39 -0.89
N SER A 382 24.46 0.08 -0.79
CA SER A 382 23.81 -0.72 0.25
C SER A 382 24.25 -0.19 1.62
N SER A 383 23.53 -0.55 2.69
CA SER A 383 23.95 -0.25 4.06
C SER A 383 25.31 -0.87 4.43
N SER A 384 25.90 -1.70 3.56
CA SER A 384 27.21 -2.33 3.68
C SER A 384 28.24 -1.82 2.66
N GLN A 385 27.93 -0.76 1.92
CA GLN A 385 28.82 -0.19 0.92
C GLN A 385 29.12 1.29 1.21
N SER A 386 30.33 1.73 0.83
CA SER A 386 30.76 3.13 0.90
C SER A 386 31.31 3.59 -0.45
N ALA A 387 31.26 4.90 -0.71
CA ALA A 387 31.81 5.51 -1.91
C ALA A 387 32.89 6.54 -1.56
N VAL A 388 33.94 6.60 -2.38
CA VAL A 388 34.97 7.64 -2.32
C VAL A 388 35.05 8.32 -3.67
N GLN A 389 34.81 9.61 -3.71
CA GLN A 389 34.97 10.45 -4.88
C GLN A 389 36.18 11.36 -4.70
N LEU A 390 36.97 11.54 -5.75
CA LEU A 390 38.10 12.46 -5.79
C LEU A 390 37.85 13.54 -6.83
N LEU A 391 38.09 14.78 -6.45
CA LEU A 391 38.08 15.97 -7.28
C LEU A 391 39.52 16.39 -7.55
N GLY A 392 39.88 16.52 -8.82
CA GLY A 392 41.16 17.09 -9.21
C GLY A 392 41.15 18.61 -9.05
N GLY A 393 42.22 19.16 -8.48
CA GLY A 393 42.48 20.60 -8.49
C GLY A 393 42.47 21.18 -9.90
N ILE A 394 42.21 22.48 -10.03
CA ILE A 394 42.14 23.18 -11.33
C ILE A 394 43.55 23.43 -11.89
N GLU A 395 44.52 23.71 -11.00
CA GLU A 395 45.93 23.90 -11.37
C GLU A 395 46.72 22.60 -11.13
N GLY A 396 46.96 21.83 -12.20
CA GLY A 396 47.73 20.59 -12.12
C GLY A 396 47.61 19.70 -13.36
N GLN A 397 48.47 18.68 -13.45
CA GLN A 397 48.30 17.56 -14.38
C GLN A 397 47.39 16.50 -13.74
N SER A 398 46.95 15.53 -14.56
CA SER A 398 46.16 14.40 -14.05
C SER A 398 46.95 13.64 -12.98
N VAL A 399 46.32 13.36 -11.84
CA VAL A 399 46.98 12.68 -10.71
C VAL A 399 46.50 11.23 -10.64
N ASP A 400 47.44 10.30 -10.65
CA ASP A 400 47.15 8.90 -10.40
C ASP A 400 47.03 8.65 -8.89
N VAL A 401 45.89 8.11 -8.47
CA VAL A 401 45.62 7.75 -7.09
C VAL A 401 45.28 6.26 -7.01
N TYR A 402 45.93 5.58 -6.08
CA TYR A 402 45.74 4.17 -5.77
C TYR A 402 44.93 4.06 -4.49
N LEU A 403 43.92 3.19 -4.51
CA LEU A 403 43.16 2.81 -3.34
C LEU A 403 43.56 1.38 -2.94
N THR A 404 44.07 1.24 -1.71
CA THR A 404 44.51 -0.04 -1.13
C THR A 404 43.71 -0.36 0.13
N GLY A 405 43.42 -1.63 0.39
CA GLY A 405 42.69 -2.05 1.59
C GLY A 405 42.88 -3.55 1.90
N PRO A 406 42.40 -4.03 3.06
CA PRO A 406 42.59 -5.42 3.49
C PRO A 406 41.97 -6.42 2.49
N GLY A 407 42.82 -7.18 1.80
CA GLY A 407 42.42 -8.16 0.79
C GLY A 407 41.96 -7.57 -0.55
N VAL A 408 42.15 -6.27 -0.79
CA VAL A 408 41.77 -5.59 -2.04
C VAL A 408 43.05 -5.21 -2.81
N PRO A 409 43.22 -5.63 -4.08
CA PRO A 409 44.36 -5.22 -4.89
C PRO A 409 44.34 -3.71 -5.12
N ALA A 410 45.51 -3.09 -5.33
CA ALA A 410 45.62 -1.64 -5.53
C ALA A 410 44.80 -1.19 -6.76
N LEU A 411 43.69 -0.51 -6.51
CA LEU A 411 42.80 0.01 -7.56
C LEU A 411 43.29 1.39 -7.98
N LYS A 412 43.77 1.52 -9.22
CA LYS A 412 44.22 2.79 -9.79
C LYS A 412 43.05 3.56 -10.40
N LYS A 413 42.92 4.86 -10.09
CA LYS A 413 42.18 5.81 -10.92
C LYS A 413 43.02 7.05 -11.19
N THR A 414 42.87 7.58 -12.40
CA THR A 414 43.50 8.84 -12.81
C THR A 414 42.49 9.96 -12.64
N VAL A 415 42.82 10.97 -11.85
CA VAL A 415 41.98 12.13 -11.56
C VAL A 415 42.40 13.29 -12.47
N PRO A 416 41.61 13.66 -13.49
CA PRO A 416 41.97 14.77 -14.37
C PRO A 416 41.79 16.13 -13.67
N PRO A 417 42.52 17.17 -14.11
CA PRO A 417 42.42 18.52 -13.52
C PRO A 417 41.01 19.10 -13.69
N GLY A 418 40.42 19.55 -12.58
CA GLY A 418 39.02 19.99 -12.51
C GLY A 418 37.99 18.93 -12.89
N GLY A 419 38.37 17.64 -12.91
CA GLY A 419 37.47 16.52 -13.14
C GLY A 419 37.36 15.60 -11.91
N MET A 420 36.64 14.50 -12.06
CA MET A 420 36.32 13.60 -10.95
C MET A 420 36.66 12.15 -11.24
N ALA A 421 36.99 11.41 -10.19
CA ALA A 421 37.10 9.96 -10.21
C ALA A 421 36.45 9.35 -8.96
N THR A 422 35.58 8.36 -9.13
CA THR A 422 34.79 7.79 -8.01
C THR A 422 34.99 6.30 -7.88
N TRP A 423 35.26 5.78 -6.68
CA TRP A 423 35.08 4.37 -6.33
C TRP A 423 33.75 4.21 -5.61
N ASP A 424 32.89 3.33 -6.10
CA ASP A 424 31.47 3.24 -5.76
C ASP A 424 31.07 1.94 -5.06
N THR A 425 32.04 1.03 -4.80
CA THR A 425 31.80 -0.28 -4.17
C THR A 425 32.86 -0.64 -3.13
N LEU A 426 33.02 0.18 -2.09
CA LEU A 426 33.91 -0.13 -0.97
C LEU A 426 33.18 -0.97 0.08
N GLU A 427 33.81 -2.05 0.56
CA GLU A 427 33.23 -2.94 1.55
C GLU A 427 33.22 -2.29 2.94
N HIS A 428 32.09 -2.40 3.63
CA HIS A 428 31.92 -1.90 4.99
C HIS A 428 32.90 -2.52 6.00
N GLY A 429 33.30 -1.71 6.99
CA GLY A 429 34.14 -2.13 8.12
C GLY A 429 35.62 -2.24 7.76
N LYS A 430 36.00 -1.86 6.53
CA LYS A 430 37.40 -1.82 6.08
C LYS A 430 37.90 -0.39 6.02
N THR A 431 39.16 -0.20 6.40
CA THR A 431 39.89 1.05 6.19
C THR A 431 40.64 0.98 4.87
N TYR A 432 40.36 1.93 4.00
CA TYR A 432 41.04 2.12 2.72
C TYR A 432 42.06 3.24 2.83
N VAL A 433 43.22 3.04 2.22
CA VAL A 433 44.31 4.01 2.15
C VAL A 433 44.44 4.49 0.72
N LEU A 434 44.40 5.81 0.54
CA LEU A 434 44.68 6.50 -0.71
C LEU A 434 46.17 6.82 -0.77
N SER A 435 46.83 6.49 -1.88
CA SER A 435 48.27 6.73 -2.09
C SER A 435 48.59 7.16 -3.51
N SER A 436 49.72 7.83 -3.70
CA SER A 436 50.26 8.17 -5.03
C SER A 436 51.00 7.00 -5.69
N GLN A 437 51.26 5.93 -4.93
CA GLN A 437 51.95 4.72 -5.39
C GLN A 437 51.16 3.44 -5.07
N PRO A 438 51.37 2.33 -5.81
CA PRO A 438 50.66 1.08 -5.60
C PRO A 438 50.88 0.42 -4.22
N SER A 439 51.99 0.74 -3.56
CA SER A 439 52.44 0.15 -2.29
C SER A 439 51.77 0.75 -1.03
N GLY A 440 50.89 1.75 -1.17
CA GLY A 440 50.18 2.37 -0.05
C GLY A 440 51.01 3.37 0.78
N VAL A 441 52.28 3.61 0.43
CA VAL A 441 53.20 4.47 1.21
C VAL A 441 53.94 5.45 0.29
N PRO A 442 54.01 6.76 0.62
CA PRO A 442 53.31 7.42 1.72
C PRO A 442 51.79 7.52 1.47
N ALA A 443 51.01 7.34 2.53
CA ALA A 443 49.56 7.50 2.49
C ALA A 443 49.21 8.98 2.34
N LEU A 444 48.33 9.28 1.38
CA LEU A 444 47.77 10.61 1.15
C LEU A 444 46.61 10.90 2.11
N ALA A 445 45.75 9.91 2.32
CA ALA A 445 44.63 9.95 3.24
C ALA A 445 44.16 8.51 3.55
N SER A 446 43.42 8.35 4.64
CA SER A 446 42.71 7.11 4.95
C SER A 446 41.22 7.37 5.13
N VAL A 447 40.41 6.39 4.75
CA VAL A 447 38.95 6.44 4.84
C VAL A 447 38.47 5.13 5.43
N THR A 448 37.70 5.20 6.51
CA THR A 448 37.02 4.03 7.08
C THR A 448 35.62 3.96 6.46
N ALA A 449 35.34 2.84 5.80
CA ALA A 449 34.04 2.59 5.17
C ALA A 449 32.99 2.22 6.23
N ASP A 450 32.45 3.22 6.91
CA ASP A 450 31.27 3.06 7.76
C ASP A 450 30.03 2.95 6.85
N GLY A 451 29.11 2.02 7.13
CA GLY A 451 28.09 1.59 6.17
C GLY A 451 27.19 2.75 5.73
N GLY A 452 27.01 2.94 4.42
CA GLY A 452 26.25 4.07 3.86
C GLY A 452 27.00 5.41 3.84
N SER A 453 28.30 5.44 4.21
CA SER A 453 29.12 6.65 4.13
C SER A 453 29.62 6.91 2.72
N ALA A 454 29.51 8.15 2.27
CA ALA A 454 30.22 8.64 1.10
C ALA A 454 31.23 9.70 1.52
N PHE A 455 32.36 9.74 0.83
CA PHE A 455 33.42 10.71 1.07
C PHE A 455 33.83 11.37 -0.23
N THR A 456 34.09 12.67 -0.16
CA THR A 456 34.66 13.43 -1.26
C THR A 456 36.02 13.95 -0.85
N GLY A 457 37.05 13.64 -1.63
CA GLY A 457 38.41 14.09 -1.47
C GLY A 457 38.79 15.11 -2.51
N ILE A 458 39.48 16.18 -2.10
CA ILE A 458 40.12 17.10 -3.03
C ILE A 458 41.57 16.70 -3.16
N VAL A 459 42.04 16.51 -4.39
CA VAL A 459 43.43 16.18 -4.72
C VAL A 459 44.09 17.39 -5.36
N TRP A 460 45.18 17.89 -4.79
CA TRP A 460 45.95 19.00 -5.36
C TRP A 460 47.45 18.72 -5.28
N GLY A 461 48.24 19.25 -6.22
CA GLY A 461 49.69 19.06 -6.26
C GLY A 461 50.29 19.47 -7.60
N SER A 462 51.59 19.77 -7.61
CA SER A 462 52.34 20.09 -8.83
C SER A 462 53.19 18.90 -9.27
N ALA A 463 53.65 18.87 -10.52
CA ALA A 463 54.55 17.82 -11.03
C ALA A 463 55.89 17.72 -10.24
N ALA A 464 56.22 18.73 -9.43
CA ALA A 464 57.44 18.81 -8.64
C ALA A 464 57.28 18.38 -7.17
N ALA A 465 56.05 18.13 -6.69
CA ALA A 465 55.77 17.77 -5.30
C ALA A 465 54.79 16.59 -5.19
N ALA A 466 54.82 15.87 -4.07
CA ALA A 466 53.84 14.83 -3.80
C ALA A 466 52.42 15.44 -3.74
N PRO A 467 51.41 14.80 -4.37
CA PRO A 467 50.04 15.28 -4.28
C PRO A 467 49.57 15.27 -2.83
N SER A 468 48.64 16.15 -2.49
CA SER A 468 47.99 16.24 -1.20
C SER A 468 46.50 15.94 -1.38
N VAL A 469 45.90 15.27 -0.40
CA VAL A 469 44.47 14.92 -0.42
C VAL A 469 43.82 15.36 0.87
N LYS A 470 42.67 16.02 0.76
CA LYS A 470 41.82 16.37 1.90
C LYS A 470 40.46 15.76 1.71
N MET A 471 40.11 14.85 2.60
CA MET A 471 38.84 14.14 2.60
C MET A 471 37.78 14.91 3.39
N PHE A 472 36.55 14.87 2.90
CA PHE A 472 35.36 15.41 3.54
C PHE A 472 34.30 14.31 3.61
N PRO A 473 33.67 14.08 4.77
CA PRO A 473 32.50 13.22 4.83
C PRO A 473 31.35 13.87 4.07
N GLU A 474 30.59 13.04 3.36
CA GLU A 474 29.48 13.49 2.53
C GLU A 474 28.28 12.55 2.63
N PRO A 475 27.72 12.38 3.84
CA PRO A 475 26.60 11.46 4.06
C PRO A 475 25.36 11.84 3.24
N ASP A 476 25.21 13.12 2.88
CA ASP A 476 23.99 13.65 2.25
C ASP A 476 24.02 13.68 0.71
N ALA A 477 25.20 13.59 0.06
CA ALA A 477 25.29 13.69 -1.41
C ALA A 477 24.62 12.51 -2.13
N TYR A 478 24.66 11.33 -1.51
CA TYR A 478 24.09 10.09 -2.03
C TYR A 478 22.82 9.67 -1.28
N GLY A 479 22.37 10.51 -0.34
CA GLY A 479 21.13 10.32 0.41
C GLY A 479 19.89 10.58 -0.45
N VAL A 480 18.73 10.10 0.01
CA VAL A 480 17.45 10.33 -0.66
C VAL A 480 17.10 11.83 -0.64
N ASN A 481 17.04 12.46 -1.81
CA ASN A 481 16.67 13.88 -1.93
C ASN A 481 15.15 14.07 -1.82
N LEU A 482 14.65 14.06 -0.58
CA LEU A 482 13.21 14.18 -0.25
C LEU A 482 12.54 15.43 -0.84
N THR A 483 13.31 16.49 -1.06
CA THR A 483 12.80 17.81 -1.48
C THR A 483 12.80 18.04 -2.98
N ASN A 484 13.40 17.12 -3.76
CA ASN A 484 13.61 17.29 -5.21
C ASN A 484 14.41 18.56 -5.60
N ARG A 485 15.02 19.25 -4.62
CA ARG A 485 15.76 20.50 -4.83
C ARG A 485 17.23 20.24 -5.15
N PRO A 486 17.84 21.01 -6.06
CA PRO A 486 19.29 20.94 -6.26
C PRO A 486 20.03 21.20 -4.96
N MET A 487 21.06 20.39 -4.73
CA MET A 487 21.97 20.57 -3.61
C MET A 487 23.28 21.13 -4.13
N ILE A 488 23.81 22.13 -3.43
CA ILE A 488 25.01 22.84 -3.83
C ILE A 488 26.01 22.89 -2.68
N ARG A 489 27.29 22.86 -3.03
CA ARG A 489 28.41 23.07 -2.11
C ARG A 489 29.51 23.84 -2.81
N ALA A 490 30.12 24.78 -2.09
CA ALA A 490 31.28 25.49 -2.58
C ALA A 490 32.55 24.76 -2.14
N VAL A 491 33.52 24.69 -3.04
CA VAL A 491 34.81 24.02 -2.82
C VAL A 491 35.93 24.95 -3.25
N ALA A 492 36.76 25.34 -2.29
CA ALA A 492 38.00 26.07 -2.50
C ALA A 492 39.13 25.08 -2.85
N LEU A 493 39.69 25.21 -4.05
CA LEU A 493 40.78 24.37 -4.55
C LEU A 493 42.16 25.02 -4.36
N SER A 494 42.21 26.29 -3.96
CA SER A 494 43.43 27.05 -3.66
C SER A 494 43.28 27.83 -2.34
N PRO A 495 44.36 28.06 -1.58
CA PRO A 495 44.35 28.95 -0.41
C PRO A 495 43.92 30.39 -0.73
N ASP A 496 44.11 30.82 -1.98
CA ASP A 496 43.77 32.16 -2.47
C ASP A 496 42.33 32.24 -3.02
N ALA A 497 41.55 31.16 -2.92
CA ALA A 497 40.15 31.17 -3.30
C ALA A 497 39.35 32.11 -2.38
N GLY A 498 38.42 32.89 -2.96
CA GLY A 498 37.60 33.85 -2.21
C GLY A 498 36.85 33.23 -1.03
N LYS A 499 36.55 34.03 -0.01
CA LYS A 499 36.05 33.54 1.30
C LYS A 499 34.54 33.29 1.29
N LYS A 500 33.80 33.98 0.42
CA LYS A 500 32.34 33.98 0.39
C LYS A 500 31.83 33.75 -1.03
N VAL A 501 31.00 32.73 -1.21
CA VAL A 501 30.24 32.52 -2.46
C VAL A 501 28.80 32.95 -2.24
N GLU A 502 28.33 33.89 -3.05
CA GLU A 502 26.96 34.36 -3.05
C GLU A 502 26.25 33.90 -4.33
N LEU A 503 25.06 33.36 -4.16
CA LEU A 503 24.20 32.91 -5.25
C LEU A 503 22.96 33.78 -5.26
N SER A 504 22.82 34.56 -6.32
CA SER A 504 21.68 35.44 -6.52
C SER A 504 20.82 34.93 -7.67
N ARG A 505 19.51 34.82 -7.42
CA ARG A 505 18.51 34.52 -8.44
C ARG A 505 17.63 35.74 -8.60
N LYS A 506 17.29 36.10 -9.85
CA LYS A 506 16.74 37.39 -10.29
C LYS A 506 15.68 38.05 -9.37
N ASP A 507 14.91 37.28 -8.59
CA ASP A 507 13.86 37.79 -7.68
C ASP A 507 13.74 37.03 -6.33
N LYS A 508 14.80 36.36 -5.86
CA LYS A 508 14.75 35.51 -4.62
C LYS A 508 15.99 35.69 -3.73
N GLU A 509 15.90 35.14 -2.51
CA GLU A 509 16.97 35.18 -1.48
C GLU A 509 18.38 34.92 -2.03
N VAL A 510 19.34 35.74 -1.59
CA VAL A 510 20.75 35.50 -1.83
C VAL A 510 21.23 34.41 -0.89
N LYS A 511 21.66 33.27 -1.43
CA LYS A 511 22.24 32.19 -0.63
C LYS A 511 23.74 32.38 -0.51
N VAL A 512 24.25 32.37 0.71
CA VAL A 512 25.67 32.54 1.00
C VAL A 512 26.28 31.22 1.46
N LEU A 513 27.33 30.78 0.78
CA LEU A 513 28.17 29.65 1.18
C LEU A 513 29.48 30.20 1.75
N LYS A 514 29.78 29.84 2.99
CA LYS A 514 31.03 30.21 3.66
C LYS A 514 32.06 29.10 3.47
N LEU A 515 33.26 29.49 3.07
CA LEU A 515 34.41 28.59 2.95
C LEU A 515 35.30 28.71 4.20
N PRO A 516 36.05 27.65 4.56
CA PRO A 516 37.00 27.70 5.66
C PRO A 516 38.11 28.72 5.39
N ALA A 517 38.53 29.45 6.43
CA ALA A 517 39.54 30.50 6.28
C ALA A 517 40.94 29.92 6.00
N GLY A 518 41.61 30.41 4.95
CA GLY A 518 43.05 30.26 4.74
C GLY A 518 43.53 28.91 4.19
N GLY A 519 42.71 28.15 3.47
CA GLY A 519 43.18 26.92 2.83
C GLY A 519 42.15 26.18 1.96
N VAL A 520 42.62 25.12 1.30
CA VAL A 520 41.80 24.18 0.51
C VAL A 520 40.72 23.55 1.40
N GLY A 521 39.46 23.59 0.96
CA GLY A 521 38.34 23.20 1.81
C GLY A 521 36.98 23.29 1.14
N ALA A 522 35.98 22.67 1.75
CA ALA A 522 34.59 22.73 1.29
C ALA A 522 33.70 23.45 2.32
N SER A 523 32.56 23.99 1.88
CA SER A 523 31.54 24.53 2.78
C SER A 523 30.92 23.41 3.63
N GLU A 524 30.61 23.74 4.88
CA GLU A 524 30.27 22.79 5.96
C GLU A 524 29.15 21.80 5.58
N TYR A 525 28.07 22.25 4.93
CA TYR A 525 26.93 21.39 4.54
C TYR A 525 26.47 21.65 3.10
N LEU A 526 25.90 20.62 2.47
CA LEU A 526 25.15 20.75 1.22
C LEU A 526 23.93 21.65 1.47
N GLN A 527 23.80 22.71 0.68
CA GLN A 527 22.67 23.63 0.78
C GLN A 527 21.65 23.31 -0.31
N LYS A 528 20.38 23.25 0.07
CA LYS A 528 19.28 23.07 -0.88
C LYS A 528 18.84 24.42 -1.42
N ILE A 529 18.76 24.55 -2.74
CA ILE A 529 18.28 25.77 -3.40
C ILE A 529 17.11 25.45 -4.35
N PRO A 530 16.21 26.40 -4.61
CA PRO A 530 15.22 26.26 -5.68
C PRO A 530 15.87 26.02 -7.05
N VAL A 531 15.22 25.23 -7.92
CA VAL A 531 15.66 25.02 -9.32
C VAL A 531 15.62 26.34 -10.07
N GLY A 532 16.69 26.68 -10.80
CA GLY A 532 16.74 27.91 -11.57
C GLY A 532 18.14 28.33 -12.02
N THR A 533 18.22 29.46 -12.74
CA THR A 533 19.49 30.13 -13.06
C THR A 533 19.93 30.99 -11.88
N TYR A 534 21.18 30.83 -11.48
CA TYR A 534 21.82 31.65 -10.45
C TYR A 534 23.04 32.37 -10.99
N GLU A 535 23.20 33.63 -10.58
CA GLU A 535 24.44 34.38 -10.72
C GLU A 535 25.33 34.08 -9.52
N ILE A 536 26.55 33.62 -9.80
CA ILE A 536 27.55 33.27 -8.81
C ILE A 536 28.47 34.46 -8.63
N LYS A 537 28.61 34.93 -7.38
CA LYS A 537 29.54 35.98 -6.99
C LYS A 537 30.51 35.45 -5.95
N VAL A 538 31.79 35.79 -6.08
CA VAL A 538 32.86 35.43 -5.15
C VAL A 538 33.40 36.72 -4.55
N ASP A 539 33.24 36.88 -3.23
CA ASP A 539 33.57 38.12 -2.50
C ASP A 539 33.02 39.39 -3.18
N GLY A 540 31.79 39.30 -3.71
CA GLY A 540 31.08 40.40 -4.38
C GLY A 540 31.41 40.60 -5.86
N LYS A 541 32.46 39.94 -6.40
CA LYS A 541 32.79 39.97 -7.83
C LYS A 541 31.98 38.91 -8.60
N PRO A 542 31.48 39.22 -9.81
CA PRO A 542 30.79 38.23 -10.64
C PRO A 542 31.77 37.13 -11.09
N ALA A 543 31.40 35.87 -10.85
CA ALA A 543 32.24 34.71 -11.12
C ALA A 543 31.60 33.70 -12.09
N GLY A 544 30.32 33.84 -12.44
CA GLY A 544 29.66 33.00 -13.44
C GLY A 544 28.14 32.98 -13.33
N LYS A 545 27.48 32.27 -14.25
CA LYS A 545 26.04 31.97 -14.21
C LYS A 545 25.83 30.51 -14.53
N GLU A 546 25.00 29.82 -13.73
CA GLU A 546 24.75 28.39 -13.91
C GLU A 546 23.26 28.06 -13.69
N TRP A 547 22.77 27.03 -14.37
CA TRP A 547 21.46 26.44 -14.12
C TRP A 547 21.59 25.24 -13.18
N PHE A 548 20.86 25.26 -12.07
CA PHE A 548 20.80 24.14 -11.13
C PHE A 548 19.48 23.39 -11.29
N ASP A 549 19.56 22.16 -11.79
CA ASP A 549 18.41 21.29 -12.07
C ASP A 549 18.07 20.38 -10.88
N ALA A 550 16.81 19.96 -10.82
CA ALA A 550 16.21 19.14 -9.77
C ALA A 550 16.95 17.81 -9.55
N GLY A 551 17.02 17.38 -8.29
CA GLY A 551 17.68 16.13 -7.88
C GLY A 551 19.20 16.11 -8.01
N GLY A 552 19.83 17.09 -8.69
CA GLY A 552 21.27 17.13 -8.89
C GLY A 552 22.04 17.62 -7.67
N VAL A 553 23.27 17.12 -7.50
CA VAL A 553 24.25 17.63 -6.54
C VAL A 553 25.36 18.33 -7.31
N TYR A 554 25.61 19.59 -7.00
CA TYR A 554 26.55 20.43 -7.74
C TYR A 554 27.62 20.99 -6.82
N LEU A 555 28.84 21.00 -7.34
CA LEU A 555 30.02 21.53 -6.70
C LEU A 555 30.45 22.80 -7.43
N ILE A 556 30.49 23.91 -6.71
CA ILE A 556 31.01 25.19 -7.21
C ILE A 556 32.49 25.21 -6.85
N LEU A 557 33.34 24.97 -7.85
CA LEU A 557 34.78 24.91 -7.71
C LEU A 557 35.37 26.31 -7.89
N LEU A 558 36.17 26.73 -6.91
CA LEU A 558 36.90 28.00 -6.94
C LEU A 558 38.39 27.72 -7.09
N SER A 559 38.95 28.20 -8.20
CA SER A 559 40.38 28.38 -8.38
C SER A 559 40.81 29.68 -7.70
N GLY A 560 42.06 29.79 -7.27
CA GLY A 560 42.56 31.05 -6.70
C GLY A 560 42.63 32.16 -7.75
N GLY A 561 42.72 33.43 -7.32
CA GLY A 561 42.83 34.58 -8.23
C GLY A 561 41.50 35.11 -8.78
N ASP A 562 41.53 35.76 -9.94
CA ASP A 562 40.35 36.34 -10.63
C ASP A 562 39.71 35.36 -11.65
N GLU A 563 39.98 34.06 -11.54
CA GLU A 563 39.36 33.05 -12.41
C GLU A 563 37.85 32.88 -12.13
N PRO A 564 37.04 32.59 -13.17
CA PRO A 564 35.62 32.34 -12.99
C PRO A 564 35.37 31.04 -12.21
N ALA A 565 34.27 30.99 -11.47
CA ALA A 565 33.85 29.80 -10.74
C ALA A 565 33.43 28.71 -11.74
N ARG A 566 33.93 27.49 -11.57
CA ARG A 566 33.57 26.33 -12.39
C ARG A 566 32.56 25.47 -11.66
N VAL A 567 31.40 25.22 -12.25
CA VAL A 567 30.41 24.30 -11.65
C VAL A 567 30.60 22.90 -12.22
N THR A 568 30.55 21.90 -11.36
CA THR A 568 30.64 20.48 -11.73
C THR A 568 29.53 19.69 -11.06
N THR A 569 28.92 18.76 -11.78
CA THR A 569 27.81 17.94 -11.28
C THR A 569 28.34 16.67 -10.65
N GLN A 570 28.22 16.56 -9.32
CA GLN A 570 28.60 15.39 -8.55
C GLN A 570 27.62 14.23 -8.73
N VAL A 571 26.32 14.54 -8.61
CA VAL A 571 25.22 13.61 -8.87
C VAL A 571 24.37 14.20 -9.99
N LYS A 572 24.22 13.42 -11.06
CA LYS A 572 23.47 13.83 -12.25
C LYS A 572 22.03 14.19 -11.87
N PRO A 573 21.48 15.31 -12.37
CA PRO A 573 20.10 15.70 -12.07
C PRO A 573 19.08 14.70 -12.60
N ALA A 574 17.89 14.75 -12.01
CA ALA A 574 16.79 13.91 -12.44
C ALA A 574 16.30 14.31 -13.84
N GLU A 575 16.28 13.36 -14.79
CA GLU A 575 15.81 13.65 -16.16
C GLU A 575 14.36 13.20 -16.39
N VAL A 576 13.94 12.11 -15.76
CA VAL A 576 12.59 11.55 -15.94
C VAL A 576 11.62 12.32 -15.06
N HIS A 577 10.63 12.97 -15.67
CA HIS A 577 9.70 13.82 -14.94
C HIS A 577 8.69 13.02 -14.08
N LEU A 578 8.43 13.50 -12.86
CA LEU A 578 7.58 12.84 -11.85
C LEU A 578 6.15 12.56 -12.35
N LEU A 579 5.59 13.45 -13.19
CA LEU A 579 4.25 13.30 -13.79
C LEU A 579 4.04 12.00 -14.59
N TRP A 580 5.11 11.33 -15.05
CA TRP A 580 4.97 10.02 -15.69
C TRP A 580 4.32 8.99 -14.79
N MET A 581 4.41 9.17 -13.46
CA MET A 581 3.77 8.30 -12.48
C MET A 581 2.25 8.48 -12.40
N LEU A 582 1.67 9.55 -12.97
CA LEU A 582 0.21 9.75 -12.96
C LEU A 582 -0.54 8.67 -13.76
N ILE A 583 0.07 8.16 -14.84
CA ILE A 583 -0.52 7.10 -15.68
C ILE A 583 -0.64 5.79 -14.88
N PRO A 584 0.44 5.20 -14.33
CA PRO A 584 0.33 3.99 -13.53
C PRO A 584 -0.52 4.20 -12.27
N LEU A 585 -0.49 5.38 -11.65
CA LEU A 585 -1.39 5.68 -10.53
C LEU A 585 -2.86 5.63 -10.92
N PHE A 586 -3.25 6.19 -12.06
CA PHE A 586 -4.62 6.11 -12.52
C PHE A 586 -5.07 4.66 -12.77
N ILE A 587 -4.23 3.86 -13.43
CA ILE A 587 -4.54 2.44 -13.71
C ILE A 587 -4.59 1.64 -12.40
N LEU A 588 -3.69 1.92 -11.45
CA LEU A 588 -3.70 1.37 -10.10
C LEU A 588 -5.04 1.63 -9.40
N THR A 589 -5.54 2.86 -9.44
CA THR A 589 -6.82 3.21 -8.82
C THR A 589 -7.99 2.47 -9.48
N VAL A 590 -7.97 2.29 -10.81
CA VAL A 590 -8.99 1.49 -11.50
C VAL A 590 -8.96 0.04 -11.02
N SER A 591 -7.76 -0.54 -10.92
CA SER A 591 -7.55 -1.90 -10.39
C SER A 591 -8.08 -2.03 -8.96
N GLU A 592 -7.74 -1.07 -8.11
CA GLU A 592 -8.13 -0.98 -6.71
C GLU A 592 -9.66 -0.97 -6.56
N VAL A 593 -10.34 -0.06 -7.25
CA VAL A 593 -11.81 0.09 -7.19
C VAL A 593 -12.55 -1.14 -7.70
N LEU A 594 -11.98 -1.86 -8.67
CA LEU A 594 -12.56 -3.09 -9.19
C LEU A 594 -12.30 -4.31 -8.30
N THR A 595 -11.24 -4.28 -7.50
CA THR A 595 -10.78 -5.44 -6.73
C THR A 595 -11.27 -5.40 -5.29
N PHE A 596 -10.92 -4.36 -4.52
CA PHE A 596 -11.13 -4.35 -3.07
C PHE A 596 -12.61 -4.40 -2.65
N PRO A 597 -13.51 -3.51 -3.13
CA PRO A 597 -14.91 -3.60 -2.73
C PRO A 597 -15.57 -4.88 -3.27
N THR A 598 -15.25 -5.25 -4.52
CA THR A 598 -15.81 -6.43 -5.19
C THR A 598 -15.47 -7.72 -4.45
N ILE A 599 -14.23 -7.87 -3.99
CA ILE A 599 -13.82 -9.10 -3.32
C ILE A 599 -14.41 -9.21 -1.92
N THR A 600 -14.52 -8.09 -1.19
CA THR A 600 -15.23 -8.05 0.09
C THR A 600 -16.68 -8.45 -0.08
N ILE A 601 -17.36 -7.95 -1.12
CA ILE A 601 -18.74 -8.34 -1.43
C ILE A 601 -18.84 -9.82 -1.78
N PHE A 602 -17.98 -10.32 -2.66
CA PHE A 602 -17.93 -11.74 -3.03
C PHE A 602 -17.75 -12.60 -1.77
N TYR A 603 -16.82 -12.21 -0.92
CA TYR A 603 -16.51 -12.91 0.31
C TYR A 603 -17.71 -13.04 1.25
N ILE A 604 -18.39 -11.92 1.51
CA ILE A 604 -19.56 -11.84 2.38
C ILE A 604 -20.70 -12.72 1.85
N ASN A 605 -20.81 -12.83 0.52
CA ASN A 605 -21.86 -13.65 -0.09
C ASN A 605 -21.53 -15.15 -0.04
N GLU A 606 -20.25 -15.54 -0.03
CA GLU A 606 -19.82 -16.94 -0.08
C GLU A 606 -19.63 -17.60 1.29
N VAL A 607 -19.30 -16.82 2.32
CA VAL A 607 -18.95 -17.34 3.64
C VAL A 607 -20.17 -17.32 4.56
N PRO A 608 -20.44 -18.41 5.30
CA PRO A 608 -21.56 -18.43 6.23
C PRO A 608 -21.38 -17.40 7.35
N ALA A 609 -22.48 -16.75 7.72
CA ALA A 609 -22.49 -15.62 8.67
C ALA A 609 -21.78 -15.93 10.00
N ASN A 610 -21.97 -17.15 10.53
CA ASN A 610 -21.38 -17.58 11.79
C ASN A 610 -19.85 -17.84 11.75
N MET A 611 -19.24 -17.87 10.57
CA MET A 611 -17.79 -18.00 10.40
C MET A 611 -17.15 -16.75 9.77
N MET A 612 -17.94 -15.76 9.37
CA MET A 612 -17.48 -14.60 8.59
C MET A 612 -16.37 -13.82 9.30
N GLY A 613 -16.49 -13.57 10.60
CA GLY A 613 -15.48 -12.83 11.36
C GLY A 613 -14.13 -13.56 11.45
N VAL A 614 -14.13 -14.85 11.82
CA VAL A 614 -12.89 -15.66 11.93
C VAL A 614 -12.15 -15.72 10.60
N SER A 615 -12.92 -15.82 9.53
CA SER A 615 -12.42 -16.08 8.20
C SER A 615 -11.91 -14.80 7.53
N LEU A 616 -12.55 -13.63 7.77
CA LEU A 616 -11.98 -12.32 7.43
C LEU A 616 -10.67 -12.03 8.18
N SER A 617 -10.57 -12.44 9.45
CA SER A 617 -9.31 -12.33 10.20
C SER A 617 -8.17 -13.12 9.54
N LEU A 618 -8.47 -14.33 9.03
CA LEU A 618 -7.46 -15.15 8.34
C LEU A 618 -7.03 -14.52 7.01
N ILE A 619 -7.96 -13.97 6.24
CA ILE A 619 -7.65 -13.34 4.95
C ILE A 619 -6.88 -12.04 5.15
N SER A 620 -7.30 -11.19 6.08
CA SER A 620 -6.60 -9.92 6.36
C SER A 620 -5.15 -10.13 6.80
N GLN A 621 -4.83 -11.24 7.45
CA GLN A 621 -3.46 -11.59 7.85
C GLN A 621 -2.67 -12.34 6.77
N SER A 622 -3.33 -12.81 5.71
CA SER A 622 -2.72 -13.69 4.70
C SER A 622 -1.63 -13.02 3.85
N ASN A 623 -1.63 -11.69 3.74
CA ASN A 623 -0.65 -10.93 2.95
C ASN A 623 0.72 -10.79 3.67
N HIS A 624 0.79 -11.01 4.99
CA HIS A 624 2.00 -10.79 5.78
C HIS A 624 3.18 -11.71 5.42
N PRO A 625 2.99 -13.04 5.27
CA PRO A 625 4.06 -13.94 4.85
C PRO A 625 4.62 -13.56 3.46
N MET A 626 3.74 -13.09 2.57
CA MET A 626 4.12 -12.69 1.22
C MET A 626 4.95 -11.40 1.19
N ASN A 627 4.59 -10.41 2.01
CA ASN A 627 5.39 -9.19 2.20
C ASN A 627 6.81 -9.51 2.71
N PHE A 628 6.93 -10.45 3.65
CA PHE A 628 8.23 -10.90 4.15
C PHE A 628 9.05 -11.62 3.07
N LEU A 629 8.44 -12.61 2.41
CA LEU A 629 9.12 -13.41 1.40
C LEU A 629 9.61 -12.54 0.25
N SER A 630 8.77 -11.62 -0.23
CA SER A 630 9.12 -10.76 -1.34
C SER A 630 10.23 -9.77 -0.99
N ALA A 631 10.22 -9.19 0.22
CA ALA A 631 11.30 -8.33 0.70
C ALA A 631 12.63 -9.10 0.85
N ALA A 632 12.58 -10.32 1.40
CA ALA A 632 13.77 -11.17 1.56
C ALA A 632 14.41 -11.51 0.21
N VAL A 633 13.59 -11.81 -0.80
CA VAL A 633 14.06 -12.10 -2.16
C VAL A 633 14.68 -10.86 -2.81
N THR A 634 14.01 -9.71 -2.75
CA THR A 634 14.52 -8.48 -3.39
C THR A 634 15.81 -7.99 -2.74
N ASP A 635 15.89 -7.99 -1.41
CA ASP A 635 17.06 -7.47 -0.69
C ASP A 635 18.30 -8.37 -0.87
N THR A 636 18.11 -9.67 -1.07
CA THR A 636 19.21 -10.64 -1.18
C THR A 636 19.70 -10.82 -2.61
N PHE A 637 18.79 -10.87 -3.59
CA PHE A 637 19.11 -11.34 -4.94
C PHE A 637 18.99 -10.25 -6.02
N ILE A 638 18.35 -9.11 -5.74
CA ILE A 638 18.00 -8.14 -6.77
C ILE A 638 18.66 -6.78 -6.51
N PRO A 639 19.77 -6.46 -7.20
CA PRO A 639 20.52 -5.23 -6.94
C PRO A 639 19.88 -3.97 -7.53
N TYR A 640 19.15 -4.07 -8.65
CA TYR A 640 18.60 -2.92 -9.39
C TYR A 640 17.10 -2.73 -9.17
N LEU A 641 16.61 -1.48 -9.14
CA LEU A 641 15.21 -1.18 -8.86
C LEU A 641 14.27 -1.67 -9.95
N TRP A 642 14.66 -1.51 -11.22
CA TRP A 642 13.84 -1.98 -12.33
C TRP A 642 13.68 -3.51 -12.28
N GLN A 643 14.74 -4.24 -11.92
CA GLN A 643 14.67 -5.69 -11.77
C GLN A 643 13.69 -6.13 -10.67
N GLU A 644 13.56 -5.34 -9.59
CA GLU A 644 12.56 -5.61 -8.55
C GLU A 644 11.15 -5.43 -9.09
N PHE A 645 10.87 -4.35 -9.82
CA PHE A 645 9.56 -4.11 -10.43
C PHE A 645 9.21 -5.17 -11.49
N LEU A 646 10.18 -5.60 -12.28
CA LEU A 646 10.02 -6.72 -13.21
C LEU A 646 9.71 -8.03 -12.47
N PHE A 647 10.40 -8.31 -11.36
CA PHE A 647 10.11 -9.47 -10.50
C PHE A 647 8.65 -9.46 -10.00
N TYR A 648 8.19 -8.31 -9.47
CA TYR A 648 6.79 -8.18 -9.03
C TYR A 648 5.80 -8.35 -10.17
N THR A 649 6.12 -7.84 -11.35
CA THR A 649 5.29 -8.01 -12.56
C THR A 649 5.13 -9.48 -12.94
N ILE A 650 6.24 -10.24 -12.94
CA ILE A 650 6.24 -11.69 -13.24
C ILE A 650 5.45 -12.44 -12.18
N LEU A 651 5.70 -12.16 -10.89
CA LEU A 651 5.01 -12.80 -9.78
C LEU A 651 3.50 -12.59 -9.88
N LEU A 652 3.06 -11.35 -10.11
CA LEU A 652 1.65 -11.00 -10.28
C LEU A 652 1.03 -11.65 -11.53
N THR A 653 1.81 -11.81 -12.61
CA THR A 653 1.33 -12.49 -13.82
C THR A 653 1.04 -13.96 -13.54
N LEU A 654 1.97 -14.66 -12.87
CA LEU A 654 1.78 -16.05 -12.46
C LEU A 654 0.59 -16.19 -11.50
N ASP A 655 0.48 -15.26 -10.55
CA ASP A 655 -0.60 -15.21 -9.59
C ASP A 655 -1.98 -14.98 -10.23
N THR A 656 -2.05 -14.11 -11.24
CA THR A 656 -3.28 -13.86 -12.02
C THR A 656 -3.69 -15.09 -12.83
N ILE A 657 -2.73 -15.83 -13.40
CA ILE A 657 -2.99 -17.09 -14.11
C ILE A 657 -3.53 -18.13 -13.12
N LEU A 658 -2.93 -18.23 -11.93
CA LEU A 658 -3.38 -19.11 -10.86
C LEU A 658 -4.81 -18.76 -10.43
N LEU A 659 -5.12 -17.49 -10.17
CA LEU A 659 -6.47 -17.03 -9.84
C LEU A 659 -7.47 -17.39 -10.95
N GLY A 660 -7.09 -17.21 -12.22
CA GLY A 660 -7.91 -17.59 -13.37
C GLY A 660 -8.23 -19.09 -13.41
N PHE A 661 -7.24 -19.94 -13.09
CA PHE A 661 -7.44 -21.39 -12.97
C PHE A 661 -8.35 -21.75 -11.79
N LEU A 662 -8.05 -21.22 -10.60
CA LEU A 662 -8.82 -21.48 -9.38
C LEU A 662 -10.26 -21.01 -9.51
N SER A 663 -10.49 -19.84 -10.12
CA SER A 663 -11.81 -19.29 -10.40
C SER A 663 -12.63 -20.19 -11.33
N LYS A 664 -12.03 -20.70 -12.42
CA LYS A 664 -12.70 -21.66 -13.31
C LYS A 664 -13.06 -22.95 -12.57
N TRP A 665 -12.14 -23.48 -11.78
CA TRP A 665 -12.35 -24.71 -11.02
C TRP A 665 -13.44 -24.55 -9.97
N TYR A 666 -13.43 -23.43 -9.25
CA TYR A 666 -14.44 -23.07 -8.26
C TYR A 666 -15.84 -22.97 -8.89
N LEU A 667 -15.98 -22.21 -9.97
CA LEU A 667 -17.25 -22.05 -10.68
C LEU A 667 -17.78 -23.37 -11.27
N ALA A 668 -16.87 -24.25 -11.75
CA ALA A 668 -17.26 -25.57 -12.25
C ALA A 668 -17.82 -26.45 -11.13
N LYS A 669 -17.19 -26.43 -9.95
CA LYS A 669 -17.62 -27.18 -8.77
C LYS A 669 -18.98 -26.70 -8.26
N GLU A 670 -19.17 -25.39 -8.20
CA GLU A 670 -20.43 -24.76 -7.78
C GLU A 670 -21.57 -25.11 -8.75
N THR A 671 -21.33 -24.97 -10.06
CA THR A 671 -22.31 -25.36 -11.10
C THR A 671 -22.65 -26.85 -11.02
N ALA A 672 -21.69 -27.72 -10.75
CA ALA A 672 -21.92 -29.15 -10.58
C ALA A 672 -22.75 -29.46 -9.32
N ALA A 673 -22.50 -28.76 -8.22
CA ALA A 673 -23.26 -28.88 -6.98
C ALA A 673 -24.72 -28.40 -7.17
N GLU A 674 -24.92 -27.27 -7.86
CA GLU A 674 -26.26 -26.77 -8.20
C GLU A 674 -27.04 -27.76 -9.06
N ASN A 675 -26.41 -28.31 -10.12
CA ASN A 675 -27.05 -29.30 -10.98
C ASN A 675 -27.38 -30.60 -10.21
N ALA A 676 -26.51 -31.03 -9.30
CA ALA A 676 -26.75 -32.19 -8.46
C ALA A 676 -27.91 -31.97 -7.48
N ALA A 677 -28.02 -30.79 -6.88
CA ALA A 677 -29.16 -30.41 -6.03
C ALA A 677 -30.47 -30.38 -6.82
N ALA A 678 -30.47 -29.73 -8.00
CA ALA A 678 -31.65 -29.66 -8.87
C ALA A 678 -32.16 -31.04 -9.31
N SER A 679 -31.26 -32.03 -9.48
CA SER A 679 -31.63 -33.41 -9.82
C SER A 679 -32.21 -34.22 -8.65
N ARG A 680 -32.00 -33.79 -7.39
CA ARG A 680 -32.56 -34.46 -6.20
C ARG A 680 -33.97 -33.99 -5.86
N ASP A 681 -34.33 -32.78 -6.28
CA ASP A 681 -35.65 -32.17 -6.06
C ASP A 681 -36.67 -32.49 -7.17
N GLU A 682 -36.30 -33.27 -8.19
CA GLU A 682 -37.29 -33.82 -9.13
C GLU A 682 -38.12 -34.90 -8.42
N PRO A 683 -39.46 -34.77 -8.36
CA PRO A 683 -40.31 -35.76 -7.73
C PRO A 683 -40.19 -37.11 -8.46
N LYS A 684 -40.06 -38.20 -7.70
CA LYS A 684 -39.95 -39.59 -8.17
C LYS A 684 -41.22 -40.14 -8.88
N ASP A 685 -42.12 -39.28 -9.33
CA ASP A 685 -43.34 -39.67 -10.04
C ASP A 685 -43.20 -39.36 -11.54
N SER A 686 -42.23 -39.99 -12.20
CA SER A 686 -42.14 -39.97 -13.67
C SER A 686 -41.62 -41.28 -14.28
N GLU A 687 -41.87 -42.42 -13.62
CA GLU A 687 -41.69 -43.75 -14.23
C GLU A 687 -42.89 -44.21 -15.10
N GLU A 688 -43.97 -43.44 -15.19
CA GLU A 688 -45.06 -43.66 -16.16
C GLU A 688 -45.25 -42.46 -17.11
N ARG A 689 -44.23 -42.18 -17.92
CA ARG A 689 -44.46 -41.60 -19.26
C ARG A 689 -43.38 -42.03 -20.24
N GLY A 690 -43.11 -43.33 -20.25
CA GLY A 690 -42.43 -43.99 -21.35
C GLY A 690 -43.30 -43.91 -22.61
N SER A 691 -42.68 -43.53 -23.73
CA SER A 691 -43.22 -43.45 -25.09
C SER A 691 -44.00 -42.19 -25.49
N LEU A 692 -43.30 -41.06 -25.66
CA LEU A 692 -43.53 -40.09 -26.75
C LEU A 692 -42.63 -38.85 -26.55
N THR A 693 -41.33 -38.99 -26.86
CA THR A 693 -40.43 -37.90 -27.35
C THR A 693 -38.99 -38.43 -27.46
N ARG A 694 -38.77 -39.42 -28.33
CA ARG A 694 -37.42 -39.85 -28.78
C ARG A 694 -37.17 -39.53 -30.25
N ALA A 695 -37.73 -38.42 -30.73
CA ALA A 695 -37.57 -37.97 -32.12
C ALA A 695 -37.61 -36.44 -32.23
N SER A 696 -36.63 -35.75 -31.62
CA SER A 696 -36.35 -34.33 -31.94
C SER A 696 -34.95 -33.84 -31.52
N ARG A 697 -34.07 -34.71 -31.03
CA ARG A 697 -32.66 -34.37 -30.79
C ARG A 697 -31.82 -34.85 -31.97
N LEU A 698 -31.83 -34.11 -33.08
CA LEU A 698 -30.82 -34.18 -34.16
C LEU A 698 -31.13 -33.11 -35.22
N THR A 699 -31.01 -31.83 -34.87
CA THR A 699 -30.68 -30.72 -35.80
C THR A 699 -30.47 -29.46 -34.97
N GLY A 700 -29.46 -28.67 -35.33
CA GLY A 700 -28.92 -27.58 -34.52
C GLY A 700 -29.75 -26.31 -34.42
N PHE A 701 -29.19 -25.40 -33.62
CA PHE A 701 -29.56 -23.99 -33.43
C PHE A 701 -31.00 -23.75 -32.98
N ASP A 702 -31.17 -23.53 -31.67
CA ASP A 702 -32.35 -22.82 -31.18
C ASP A 702 -31.96 -21.65 -30.27
N THR A 703 -32.33 -20.47 -30.75
CA THR A 703 -32.22 -19.15 -30.17
C THR A 703 -33.33 -18.94 -29.14
N SER A 704 -33.10 -19.32 -27.88
CA SER A 704 -34.00 -18.93 -26.78
C SER A 704 -33.28 -18.81 -25.43
N LEU A 705 -32.31 -17.90 -25.32
CA LEU A 705 -31.79 -17.42 -24.04
C LEU A 705 -32.68 -16.29 -23.49
N ARG A 706 -33.94 -16.60 -23.20
CA ARG A 706 -34.77 -15.77 -22.30
C ARG A 706 -34.35 -16.09 -20.87
N SER A 707 -33.86 -15.06 -20.18
CA SER A 707 -33.72 -14.92 -18.71
C SER A 707 -34.02 -16.18 -17.88
N ARG A 708 -32.98 -16.98 -17.58
CA ARG A 708 -33.06 -17.97 -16.49
C ARG A 708 -32.88 -17.26 -15.15
N PRO A 709 -33.68 -17.58 -14.12
CA PRO A 709 -33.55 -16.99 -12.78
C PRO A 709 -32.39 -17.64 -12.03
N SER A 710 -31.15 -17.36 -12.42
CA SER A 710 -29.97 -17.67 -11.61
C SER A 710 -29.84 -16.63 -10.51
N TYR A 711 -30.53 -16.86 -9.39
CA TYR A 711 -30.16 -16.38 -8.04
C TYR A 711 -31.17 -16.85 -6.98
N ARG A 712 -32.46 -16.98 -7.34
CA ARG A 712 -33.54 -17.22 -6.38
C ARG A 712 -33.62 -18.64 -5.79
N LYS A 713 -33.11 -19.67 -6.48
CA LYS A 713 -33.22 -21.06 -6.00
C LYS A 713 -32.09 -21.49 -5.07
N SER A 714 -30.88 -20.94 -5.25
CA SER A 714 -29.74 -21.17 -4.36
C SER A 714 -30.01 -20.54 -2.97
N ILE A 715 -30.58 -19.33 -2.94
CA ILE A 715 -30.97 -18.68 -1.69
C ILE A 715 -32.07 -19.46 -0.96
N ALA A 716 -33.10 -19.97 -1.65
CA ALA A 716 -34.16 -20.75 -0.98
C ALA A 716 -33.65 -22.07 -0.37
N ALA A 717 -32.71 -22.77 -1.05
CA ALA A 717 -32.07 -23.96 -0.52
C ALA A 717 -31.11 -23.64 0.64
N HIS A 718 -30.44 -22.49 0.59
CA HIS A 718 -29.56 -22.01 1.67
C HIS A 718 -30.32 -21.37 2.84
N GLU A 719 -31.52 -20.83 2.61
CA GLU A 719 -32.44 -20.32 3.65
C GLU A 719 -33.17 -21.46 4.37
N ALA A 720 -33.50 -22.55 3.67
CA ALA A 720 -33.98 -23.77 4.29
C ALA A 720 -32.94 -24.34 5.28
N SER A 721 -31.65 -24.26 4.97
CA SER A 721 -30.59 -24.62 5.92
C SER A 721 -30.40 -23.59 7.05
N LYS A 722 -30.77 -22.32 6.86
CA LYS A 722 -30.71 -21.29 7.92
C LYS A 722 -31.83 -21.43 8.95
N GLN A 723 -33.01 -21.91 8.58
CA GLN A 723 -34.14 -22.06 9.50
C GLN A 723 -34.09 -23.34 10.36
N LEU A 724 -33.43 -24.40 9.89
CA LEU A 724 -33.28 -25.66 10.63
C LEU A 724 -32.24 -25.61 11.76
N ILE A 725 -31.42 -24.56 11.85
CA ILE A 725 -30.41 -24.39 12.91
C ILE A 725 -31.05 -24.02 14.28
N ASN A 726 -32.34 -23.70 14.32
CA ASN A 726 -33.06 -23.31 15.55
C ASN A 726 -33.90 -24.43 16.18
N VAL A 727 -33.85 -25.67 15.68
CA VAL A 727 -34.65 -26.78 16.23
C VAL A 727 -33.76 -27.98 16.50
N ASP A 728 -32.98 -27.91 17.58
CA ASP A 728 -32.47 -29.11 18.24
C ASP A 728 -32.16 -28.82 19.72
N GLU A 729 -33.22 -28.52 20.47
CA GLU A 729 -33.28 -28.82 21.91
C GLU A 729 -34.61 -29.53 22.21
N GLY A 730 -34.60 -30.86 22.09
CA GLY A 730 -35.66 -31.70 22.66
C GLY A 730 -35.59 -31.69 24.20
N PRO A 731 -36.74 -31.79 24.91
CA PRO A 731 -36.78 -31.58 26.36
C PRO A 731 -36.24 -32.80 27.11
N SER A 732 -35.12 -32.60 27.82
CA SER A 732 -34.59 -33.56 28.78
C SER A 732 -35.38 -33.50 30.10
N SER A 733 -36.23 -34.52 30.31
CA SER A 733 -36.62 -35.11 31.61
C SER A 733 -37.03 -34.16 32.76
N ALA A 734 -38.34 -34.04 32.97
CA ALA A 734 -38.91 -33.59 34.23
C ALA A 734 -38.61 -34.60 35.36
N VAL A 735 -38.02 -34.11 36.46
CA VAL A 735 -37.98 -34.79 37.76
C VAL A 735 -38.89 -33.99 38.71
N PRO A 736 -39.89 -34.60 39.35
CA PRO A 736 -40.81 -33.87 40.22
C PRO A 736 -40.19 -33.68 41.60
N LYS A 737 -40.26 -32.47 42.15
CA LYS A 737 -40.15 -32.27 43.60
C LYS A 737 -41.29 -31.40 44.09
N THR A 738 -42.11 -32.09 44.87
CA THR A 738 -43.15 -31.66 45.80
C THR A 738 -42.62 -30.74 46.91
N ALA A 739 -43.56 -29.92 47.41
CA ALA A 739 -43.56 -29.10 48.63
C ALA A 739 -42.78 -27.78 48.60
#